data_AF-A0A2U8H8C8-F1
#
_entry.id   AF-A0A2U8H8C8-F1
#
_cell.length_a   1.000
_cell.length_b   1.000
_cell.length_c   1.000
_cell.angle_alpha   90.00
_cell.angle_beta   90.00
_cell.angle_gamma   90.00
#
_symmetry.space_group_name_H-M   'P 1'
#
loop_
_entity.id
_entity.type
_entity.pdbx_description
1 polymer ?
#
loop_
_entity_poly.entity_id
_entity_poly.type
_entity_poly.pdbx_seq_one_letter_code
_entity_poly.pdbx_strand_id
1 'polypeptide(L)'
;MSLGQSPSIRRPFAYIRILVFCLALLPALVLAQAGEPVALAVLVDPDGTETIERISAPARAHEFIEVTNGFSAGYTRKVHWFRFTLGASAHDNAPIWLVAHPPYLDDLRLFVPDSSRPNGFEVRRAGDHLPFSAREIPYRGFVFTLRPNHEQSQTYYMRLETSSTSVLSLTRWSPKDFQDSATLEYGLFGLFYGVIVMIILINLWPSLWRTEALFRYYLIYLGTTVLNLLSTNGFVGQYLLPEMPLLENAWTSVSTLLLLASAARFYQLVLEVTDKNPALHIFYRFMWWFSLLCIPVALLGYYTEAVRIAMAFAVVLTLISLCRSLALVHTRRAGATFVALACASGLFGSLAGVLTLLGILPGNFWLRHGFQTGTLGTVLAFHLALSARFRIQEQEHRNALDRAARAEFRAEQAHSARTQQQQFMAMLSHELRTPLAMIQGAAHGLKLLDATANPETSKRHGRIQRGIDRITDMLNQLLTSDRVDDEGLVAQIEEADLTEACGQVVSGIESQQRVQFNADFAIRARVDIALFQIVVGNLLDNALKYSPAGSPVALSVVESENAVHVRVDDHGKGVPEELVQSLFLRYIRGSSQGDIPGTGLGLYIVRKIAHLHGGEVSLERNAHGGCCFRVTFPRQPVADSPNP
;
A
#
# COMPACT_ATOMS: atom_id res chain seq x y z
N MET A 1 30.70 1.63 -21.78
CA MET A 1 30.37 0.60 -22.80
C MET A 1 29.75 -0.57 -22.05
N SER A 2 28.62 -1.11 -22.54
CA SER A 2 27.76 -2.14 -21.92
C SER A 2 26.84 -1.67 -20.76
N LEU A 3 25.78 -0.96 -21.13
CA LEU A 3 24.54 -0.86 -20.35
C LEU A 3 23.87 -2.23 -20.30
N GLY A 4 23.76 -2.82 -19.10
CA GLY A 4 22.98 -4.02 -18.85
C GLY A 4 21.50 -3.78 -19.16
N GLN A 5 21.03 -4.41 -20.24
CA GLN A 5 19.61 -4.45 -20.57
C GLN A 5 18.85 -5.20 -19.48
N SER A 6 17.92 -4.52 -18.80
CA SER A 6 17.01 -5.17 -17.85
C SER A 6 16.03 -6.08 -18.57
N PRO A 7 15.84 -7.36 -18.16
CA PRO A 7 14.83 -8.23 -18.72
C PRO A 7 13.52 -8.08 -17.93
N SER A 8 12.73 -7.02 -18.16
CA SER A 8 11.44 -6.88 -17.44
C SER A 8 10.25 -6.39 -18.28
N ILE A 9 10.45 -5.86 -19.48
CA ILE A 9 9.35 -5.23 -20.26
C ILE A 9 8.67 -6.20 -21.25
N ARG A 10 9.25 -7.37 -21.54
CA ARG A 10 8.69 -8.33 -22.53
C ARG A 10 7.63 -9.30 -22.00
N ARG A 11 7.53 -9.50 -20.67
CA ARG A 11 6.54 -10.42 -20.08
C ARG A 11 5.07 -9.97 -20.14
N PRO A 12 4.68 -8.68 -19.97
CA PRO A 12 3.27 -8.29 -20.03
C PRO A 12 2.63 -8.55 -21.41
N PHE A 13 3.39 -8.47 -22.50
CA PHE A 13 2.89 -8.75 -23.85
C PHE A 13 2.50 -10.21 -24.09
N ALA A 14 3.12 -11.17 -23.39
CA ALA A 14 2.75 -12.58 -23.50
C ALA A 14 1.38 -12.85 -22.84
N TYR A 15 1.15 -12.28 -21.65
CA TYR A 15 -0.15 -12.38 -20.97
C TYR A 15 -1.26 -11.66 -21.73
N ILE A 16 -0.98 -10.51 -22.33
CA ILE A 16 -1.94 -9.78 -23.19
C ILE A 16 -2.27 -10.60 -24.44
N ARG A 17 -1.30 -11.31 -25.05
CA ARG A 17 -1.57 -12.18 -26.20
C ARG A 17 -2.42 -13.39 -25.84
N ILE A 18 -2.17 -14.03 -24.69
CA ILE A 18 -3.00 -15.14 -24.18
C ILE A 18 -4.41 -14.64 -23.87
N LEU A 19 -4.53 -13.49 -23.23
CA LEU A 19 -5.80 -12.83 -22.94
C LEU A 19 -6.62 -12.55 -24.20
N VAL A 20 -5.98 -11.93 -25.21
CA VAL A 20 -6.59 -11.63 -26.50
C VAL A 20 -6.95 -12.90 -27.26
N PHE A 21 -6.12 -13.94 -27.18
CA PHE A 21 -6.40 -15.24 -27.79
C PHE A 21 -7.61 -15.94 -27.14
N CYS A 22 -7.69 -15.96 -25.80
CA CYS A 22 -8.83 -16.51 -25.07
C CYS A 22 -10.13 -15.70 -25.32
N LEU A 23 -10.04 -14.36 -25.41
CA LEU A 23 -11.17 -13.49 -25.71
C LEU A 23 -11.66 -13.62 -27.16
N ALA A 24 -10.77 -13.92 -28.11
CA ALA A 24 -11.11 -14.07 -29.53
C ALA A 24 -11.68 -15.45 -29.87
N LEU A 25 -11.29 -16.50 -29.16
CA LEU A 25 -11.71 -17.88 -29.44
C LEU A 25 -13.17 -18.16 -29.08
N LEU A 26 -13.68 -17.58 -27.99
CA LEU A 26 -15.04 -17.82 -27.50
C LEU A 26 -16.14 -17.42 -28.51
N PRO A 27 -16.19 -16.19 -29.04
CA PRO A 27 -17.21 -15.82 -30.02
C PRO A 27 -17.03 -16.52 -31.38
N ALA A 28 -15.80 -16.84 -31.79
CA ALA A 28 -15.53 -17.52 -33.05
C ALA A 28 -16.00 -18.99 -33.06
N LEU A 29 -15.87 -19.70 -31.92
CA LEU A 29 -16.37 -21.07 -31.79
C LEU A 29 -17.90 -21.15 -31.78
N VAL A 30 -18.57 -20.10 -31.27
CA VAL A 30 -20.04 -20.05 -31.18
C VAL A 30 -20.69 -19.63 -32.50
N LEU A 31 -20.04 -18.78 -33.29
CA LEU A 31 -20.50 -18.42 -34.65
C LEU A 31 -20.51 -19.61 -35.63
N ALA A 32 -19.83 -20.72 -35.29
CA ALA A 32 -19.81 -21.94 -36.08
C ALA A 32 -21.03 -22.87 -35.86
N GLN A 33 -22.05 -22.42 -35.11
CA GLN A 33 -23.23 -23.23 -34.77
C GLN A 33 -24.19 -23.43 -35.94
N ALA A 34 -24.74 -24.65 -36.07
CA ALA A 34 -25.57 -25.13 -37.17
C ALA A 34 -27.05 -24.70 -37.14
N GLY A 35 -27.49 -24.01 -36.08
CA GLY A 35 -28.88 -23.60 -35.92
C GLY A 35 -29.28 -22.53 -36.95
N GLU A 36 -30.44 -22.71 -37.58
CA GLU A 36 -30.90 -21.79 -38.61
C GLU A 36 -31.86 -20.75 -38.00
N PRO A 37 -31.60 -19.44 -38.18
CA PRO A 37 -32.47 -18.40 -37.65
C PRO A 37 -33.82 -18.40 -38.38
N VAL A 38 -34.91 -18.22 -37.63
CA VAL A 38 -36.26 -18.14 -38.20
C VAL A 38 -36.60 -16.68 -38.46
N ALA A 39 -37.04 -16.37 -39.69
CA ALA A 39 -37.52 -15.04 -40.05
C ALA A 39 -38.83 -14.74 -39.31
N LEU A 40 -38.89 -13.59 -38.64
CA LEU A 40 -40.04 -13.16 -37.85
C LEU A 40 -40.67 -11.95 -38.51
N ALA A 41 -42.00 -11.86 -38.47
CA ALA A 41 -42.70 -10.61 -38.69
C ALA A 41 -43.39 -10.19 -37.39
N VAL A 42 -43.32 -8.92 -37.01
CA VAL A 42 -43.80 -8.41 -35.72
C VAL A 42 -44.96 -7.44 -35.89
N LEU A 43 -45.93 -7.53 -34.97
CA LEU A 43 -47.02 -6.60 -34.78
C LEU A 43 -47.02 -6.16 -33.31
N VAL A 44 -47.08 -4.85 -33.07
CA VAL A 44 -47.08 -4.28 -31.73
C VAL A 44 -48.53 -4.14 -31.26
N ASP A 45 -48.85 -4.74 -30.12
CA ASP A 45 -50.12 -4.59 -29.40
C ASP A 45 -49.89 -3.71 -28.17
N PRO A 46 -50.18 -2.39 -28.25
CA PRO A 46 -49.85 -1.44 -27.18
C PRO A 46 -50.61 -1.72 -25.88
N ASP A 47 -51.85 -2.21 -26.00
CA ASP A 47 -52.77 -2.38 -24.87
C ASP A 47 -52.85 -3.84 -24.38
N GLY A 48 -52.26 -4.79 -25.13
CA GLY A 48 -52.26 -6.21 -24.78
C GLY A 48 -53.61 -6.90 -24.93
N THR A 49 -54.55 -6.28 -25.65
CA THR A 49 -55.95 -6.73 -25.76
C THR A 49 -56.23 -7.57 -27.00
N GLU A 50 -55.24 -7.73 -27.89
CA GLU A 50 -55.42 -8.50 -29.10
C GLU A 50 -55.50 -10.00 -28.80
N THR A 51 -56.29 -10.69 -29.62
CA THR A 51 -56.55 -12.13 -29.49
C THR A 51 -56.05 -12.85 -30.73
N ILE A 52 -55.73 -14.14 -30.61
CA ILE A 52 -55.17 -14.92 -31.74
C ILE A 52 -56.15 -14.91 -32.92
N GLU A 53 -57.45 -14.95 -32.68
CA GLU A 53 -58.49 -14.94 -33.71
C GLU A 53 -58.48 -13.66 -34.55
N ARG A 54 -58.20 -12.51 -33.92
CA ARG A 54 -58.07 -11.22 -34.61
C ARG A 54 -56.73 -11.10 -35.33
N ILE A 55 -55.67 -11.54 -34.67
CA ILE A 55 -54.29 -11.45 -35.18
C ILE A 55 -54.04 -12.40 -36.36
N SER A 56 -54.69 -13.57 -36.37
CA SER A 56 -54.58 -14.54 -37.46
C SER A 56 -55.50 -14.23 -38.65
N ALA A 57 -56.31 -13.16 -38.58
CA ALA A 57 -57.21 -12.78 -39.66
C ALA A 57 -56.42 -12.38 -40.92
N PRO A 58 -56.73 -12.93 -42.12
CA PRO A 58 -55.99 -12.64 -43.34
C PRO A 58 -55.91 -11.14 -43.67
N ALA A 59 -56.96 -10.39 -43.33
CA ALA A 59 -57.02 -8.94 -43.54
C ALA A 59 -55.90 -8.18 -42.83
N ARG A 60 -55.40 -8.67 -41.69
CA ARG A 60 -54.36 -8.00 -40.88
C ARG A 60 -52.94 -8.47 -41.20
N ALA A 61 -52.79 -9.37 -42.16
CA ALA A 61 -51.48 -9.91 -42.52
C ALA A 61 -50.46 -8.82 -42.96
N HIS A 62 -50.94 -7.68 -43.46
CA HIS A 62 -50.13 -6.54 -43.90
C HIS A 62 -49.63 -5.65 -42.76
N GLU A 63 -50.18 -5.76 -41.55
CA GLU A 63 -49.75 -4.98 -40.37
C GLU A 63 -48.45 -5.51 -39.76
N PHE A 64 -48.05 -6.73 -40.12
CA PHE A 64 -46.82 -7.36 -39.65
C PHE A 64 -45.59 -6.86 -40.41
N ILE A 65 -44.61 -6.35 -39.67
CA ILE A 65 -43.35 -5.84 -40.20
C ILE A 65 -42.28 -6.93 -40.12
N GLU A 66 -41.64 -7.27 -41.23
CA GLU A 66 -40.58 -8.29 -41.24
C GLU A 66 -39.31 -7.83 -40.51
N VAL A 67 -38.72 -8.77 -39.76
CA VAL A 67 -37.53 -8.58 -38.95
C VAL A 67 -36.53 -9.70 -39.27
N THR A 68 -35.49 -9.34 -40.01
CA THR A 68 -34.59 -10.32 -40.65
C THR A 68 -33.49 -10.86 -39.74
N ASN A 69 -33.29 -10.31 -38.52
CA ASN A 69 -32.17 -10.67 -37.63
C ASN A 69 -32.54 -10.64 -36.12
N GLY A 70 -33.71 -11.17 -35.78
CA GLY A 70 -34.24 -11.15 -34.42
C GLY A 70 -34.82 -9.79 -34.03
N PHE A 71 -35.79 -9.79 -33.13
CA PHE A 71 -36.53 -8.61 -32.71
C PHE A 71 -35.91 -7.98 -31.46
N SER A 72 -35.85 -6.64 -31.42
CA SER A 72 -35.45 -5.86 -30.24
C SER A 72 -36.23 -4.55 -30.18
N ALA A 73 -37.03 -4.37 -29.13
CA ALA A 73 -37.70 -3.12 -28.80
C ALA A 73 -37.19 -2.50 -27.48
N GLY A 74 -36.09 -3.04 -26.95
CA GLY A 74 -35.54 -2.63 -25.67
C GLY A 74 -36.50 -2.89 -24.51
N TYR A 75 -36.44 -2.04 -23.48
CA TYR A 75 -37.33 -2.12 -22.32
C TYR A 75 -38.66 -1.44 -22.64
N THR A 76 -39.75 -2.20 -22.71
CA THR A 76 -41.10 -1.70 -23.02
C THR A 76 -42.15 -2.62 -22.39
N ARG A 77 -43.30 -2.05 -22.02
CA ARG A 77 -44.46 -2.82 -21.50
C ARG A 77 -45.44 -3.25 -22.60
N LYS A 78 -45.20 -2.85 -23.85
CA LYS A 78 -46.05 -3.21 -24.99
C LYS A 78 -45.96 -4.71 -25.26
N VAL A 79 -47.08 -5.32 -25.62
CA VAL A 79 -47.14 -6.73 -26.04
C VAL A 79 -46.72 -6.82 -27.50
N HIS A 80 -45.98 -7.88 -27.85
CA HIS A 80 -45.51 -8.10 -29.21
C HIS A 80 -46.02 -9.45 -29.73
N TRP A 81 -46.64 -9.40 -30.90
CA TRP A 81 -47.08 -10.57 -31.65
C TRP A 81 -46.10 -10.84 -32.78
N PHE A 82 -45.68 -12.09 -32.90
CA PHE A 82 -44.78 -12.56 -33.94
C PHE A 82 -45.49 -13.56 -34.82
N ARG A 83 -45.27 -13.45 -36.14
CA ARG A 83 -45.72 -14.38 -37.16
C ARG A 83 -44.49 -14.95 -37.85
N PHE A 84 -44.45 -16.27 -38.01
CA PHE A 84 -43.41 -16.95 -38.79
C PHE A 84 -43.99 -18.17 -39.49
N THR A 85 -43.35 -18.57 -40.58
CA THR A 85 -43.75 -19.73 -41.37
C THR A 85 -42.64 -20.77 -41.34
N LEU A 86 -43.03 -22.02 -41.09
CA LEU A 86 -42.13 -23.16 -41.25
C LEU A 86 -42.53 -23.89 -42.52
N GLY A 87 -41.55 -24.08 -43.41
CA GLY A 87 -41.75 -24.80 -44.68
C GLY A 87 -42.01 -26.28 -44.45
N ALA A 88 -42.54 -26.95 -45.49
CA ALA A 88 -42.71 -28.40 -45.49
C ALA A 88 -41.36 -29.11 -45.23
N SER A 89 -41.34 -30.02 -44.26
CA SER A 89 -40.14 -30.81 -43.97
C SER A 89 -39.96 -31.87 -45.06
N ALA A 90 -38.86 -31.81 -45.81
CA ALA A 90 -38.54 -32.81 -46.84
C ALA A 90 -38.06 -34.15 -46.25
N HIS A 91 -37.89 -34.25 -44.92
CA HIS A 91 -37.34 -35.42 -44.24
C HIS A 91 -38.30 -35.95 -43.16
N ASP A 92 -38.49 -37.27 -43.24
CA ASP A 92 -39.16 -38.21 -42.34
C ASP A 92 -39.51 -37.67 -40.96
N ASN A 93 -40.81 -37.46 -40.68
CA ASN A 93 -41.55 -37.11 -39.44
C ASN A 93 -40.79 -36.56 -38.19
N ALA A 94 -39.62 -35.97 -38.36
CA ALA A 94 -38.69 -35.68 -37.30
C ALA A 94 -39.14 -34.40 -36.57
N PRO A 95 -39.12 -34.41 -35.23
CA PRO A 95 -39.47 -33.23 -34.48
C PRO A 95 -38.44 -32.12 -34.73
N ILE A 96 -38.91 -30.92 -34.99
CA ILE A 96 -38.11 -29.70 -35.03
C ILE A 96 -38.16 -29.06 -33.65
N TRP A 97 -37.00 -28.69 -33.13
CA TRP A 97 -36.91 -27.94 -31.88
C TRP A 97 -36.78 -26.45 -32.20
N LEU A 98 -37.76 -25.68 -31.75
CA LEU A 98 -37.76 -24.24 -31.86
C LEU A 98 -37.28 -23.66 -30.54
N VAL A 99 -36.12 -23.03 -30.56
CA VAL A 99 -35.49 -22.47 -29.37
C VAL A 99 -35.69 -20.96 -29.36
N ALA A 100 -36.37 -20.48 -28.31
CA ALA A 100 -36.57 -19.07 -28.05
C ALA A 100 -35.56 -18.56 -27.01
N HIS A 101 -34.91 -17.44 -27.35
CA HIS A 101 -33.99 -16.70 -26.50
C HIS A 101 -34.36 -15.22 -26.44
N PRO A 102 -33.97 -14.50 -25.37
CA PRO A 102 -33.19 -14.92 -24.18
C PRO A 102 -33.93 -15.81 -23.16
N PRO A 103 -33.26 -16.35 -22.11
CA PRO A 103 -33.88 -17.23 -21.11
C PRO A 103 -34.74 -16.53 -20.04
N TYR A 104 -34.75 -15.19 -20.03
CA TYR A 104 -35.44 -14.32 -19.06
C TYR A 104 -36.69 -13.65 -19.66
N LEU A 105 -37.47 -14.39 -20.44
CA LEU A 105 -38.72 -13.89 -21.04
C LEU A 105 -39.88 -14.23 -20.09
N ASP A 106 -40.65 -13.23 -19.68
CA ASP A 106 -41.68 -13.39 -18.65
C ASP A 106 -42.84 -14.32 -19.06
N ASP A 107 -43.59 -13.96 -20.12
CA ASP A 107 -44.71 -14.74 -20.65
C ASP A 107 -44.58 -14.90 -22.16
N LEU A 108 -44.31 -16.12 -22.59
CA LEU A 108 -44.16 -16.52 -23.98
C LEU A 108 -45.24 -17.53 -24.34
N ARG A 109 -46.08 -17.22 -25.32
CA ARG A 109 -47.14 -18.13 -25.79
C ARG A 109 -46.96 -18.45 -27.25
N LEU A 110 -46.81 -19.73 -27.58
CA LEU A 110 -46.77 -20.24 -28.94
C LEU A 110 -48.14 -20.78 -29.32
N PHE A 111 -48.64 -20.35 -30.47
CA PHE A 111 -49.91 -20.79 -31.05
C PHE A 111 -49.59 -21.72 -32.23
N VAL A 112 -49.82 -23.02 -32.01
CA VAL A 112 -49.59 -24.09 -32.99
C VAL A 112 -50.89 -24.40 -33.71
N PRO A 113 -50.94 -24.41 -35.06
CA PRO A 113 -52.15 -24.74 -35.80
C PRO A 113 -52.66 -26.15 -35.44
N ASP A 114 -53.91 -26.25 -35.00
CA ASP A 114 -54.54 -27.52 -34.65
C ASP A 114 -55.12 -28.17 -35.91
N SER A 115 -54.68 -29.39 -36.21
CA SER A 115 -55.17 -30.15 -37.37
C SER A 115 -56.61 -30.65 -37.19
N SER A 116 -57.11 -30.69 -35.95
CA SER A 116 -58.45 -31.18 -35.60
C SER A 116 -59.54 -30.09 -35.61
N ARG A 117 -59.15 -28.80 -35.61
CA ARG A 117 -60.07 -27.66 -35.59
C ARG A 117 -59.71 -26.66 -36.70
N PRO A 118 -60.57 -26.44 -37.71
CA PRO A 118 -60.34 -25.40 -38.72
C PRO A 118 -60.20 -24.03 -38.04
N ASN A 119 -59.09 -23.33 -38.25
CA ASN A 119 -58.70 -22.07 -37.59
C ASN A 119 -58.49 -22.16 -36.06
N GLY A 120 -58.36 -23.36 -35.50
CA GLY A 120 -57.99 -23.56 -34.09
C GLY A 120 -56.48 -23.52 -33.88
N PHE A 121 -56.06 -23.04 -32.71
CA PHE A 121 -54.66 -23.08 -32.29
C PHE A 121 -54.53 -23.77 -30.93
N GLU A 122 -53.58 -24.70 -30.82
CA GLU A 122 -53.09 -25.22 -29.54
C GLU A 122 -52.14 -24.18 -28.95
N VAL A 123 -52.39 -23.77 -27.70
CA VAL A 123 -51.57 -22.78 -27.00
C VAL A 123 -50.56 -23.46 -26.10
N ARG A 124 -49.28 -23.22 -26.35
CA ARG A 124 -48.18 -23.66 -25.48
C ARG A 124 -47.56 -22.48 -24.77
N ARG A 125 -47.48 -22.56 -23.45
CA ARG A 125 -46.99 -21.47 -22.60
C ARG A 125 -45.60 -21.79 -22.07
N ALA A 126 -44.72 -20.81 -22.14
CA ALA A 126 -43.38 -20.82 -21.57
C ALA A 126 -43.09 -19.45 -20.95
N GLY A 127 -41.99 -19.33 -20.21
CA GLY A 127 -41.55 -18.08 -19.61
C GLY A 127 -40.88 -18.32 -18.25
N ASP A 128 -40.20 -17.31 -17.72
CA ASP A 128 -39.55 -17.35 -16.40
C ASP A 128 -40.54 -17.12 -15.24
N HIS A 129 -41.78 -16.71 -15.53
CA HIS A 129 -42.86 -16.67 -14.55
C HIS A 129 -43.40 -18.06 -14.21
N LEU A 130 -43.03 -19.09 -14.97
CA LEU A 130 -43.40 -20.48 -14.72
C LEU A 130 -42.23 -21.22 -14.07
N PRO A 131 -42.51 -22.21 -13.19
CA PRO A 131 -41.48 -23.11 -12.67
C PRO A 131 -40.69 -23.78 -13.80
N PHE A 132 -39.41 -24.03 -13.57
CA PHE A 132 -38.52 -24.70 -14.53
C PHE A 132 -39.06 -26.09 -14.93
N SER A 133 -39.71 -26.78 -14.01
CA SER A 133 -40.38 -28.07 -14.24
C SER A 133 -41.51 -28.02 -15.28
N ALA A 134 -42.06 -26.84 -15.59
CA ALA A 134 -43.09 -26.67 -16.61
C ALA A 134 -42.53 -26.62 -18.06
N ARG A 135 -41.21 -26.61 -18.24
CA ARG A 135 -40.57 -26.56 -19.57
C ARG A 135 -40.67 -27.91 -20.27
N GLU A 136 -40.97 -27.90 -21.58
CA GLU A 136 -41.05 -29.12 -22.40
C GLU A 136 -39.72 -29.90 -22.40
N ILE A 137 -38.60 -29.18 -22.51
CA ILE A 137 -37.24 -29.72 -22.47
C ILE A 137 -36.49 -29.00 -21.36
N PRO A 138 -35.76 -29.72 -20.47
CA PRO A 138 -35.01 -29.13 -19.37
C PRO A 138 -33.73 -28.45 -19.86
N TYR A 139 -33.90 -27.32 -20.56
CA TYR A 139 -32.85 -26.46 -21.08
C TYR A 139 -32.99 -25.04 -20.51
N ARG A 140 -31.88 -24.31 -20.40
CA ARG A 140 -31.87 -22.94 -19.86
C ARG A 140 -32.69 -21.93 -20.67
N GLY A 141 -32.82 -22.13 -21.99
CA GLY A 141 -33.73 -21.37 -22.85
C GLY A 141 -35.10 -22.06 -22.98
N PHE A 142 -36.01 -21.45 -23.74
CA PHE A 142 -37.34 -22.05 -23.97
C PHE A 142 -37.31 -22.87 -25.27
N VAL A 143 -37.64 -24.15 -25.18
CA VAL A 143 -37.66 -25.07 -26.33
C VAL A 143 -39.08 -25.54 -26.55
N PHE A 144 -39.56 -25.43 -27.79
CA PHE A 144 -40.85 -25.97 -28.22
C PHE A 144 -40.63 -27.10 -29.22
N THR A 145 -41.27 -28.24 -28.97
CA THR A 145 -41.18 -29.41 -29.87
C THR A 145 -42.29 -29.35 -30.91
N LEU A 146 -41.94 -29.07 -32.16
CA LEU A 146 -42.87 -28.96 -33.27
C LEU A 146 -42.76 -30.16 -34.21
N ARG A 147 -43.89 -30.60 -34.76
CA ARG A 147 -43.97 -31.60 -35.83
C ARG A 147 -44.71 -30.97 -37.01
N PRO A 148 -44.02 -30.21 -37.88
CA PRO A 148 -44.67 -29.56 -39.00
C PRO A 148 -45.25 -30.58 -39.98
N ASN A 149 -46.35 -30.22 -40.64
CA ASN A 149 -46.96 -31.05 -41.65
C ASN A 149 -46.03 -31.22 -42.88
N HIS A 150 -46.02 -32.41 -43.48
CA HIS A 150 -45.15 -32.76 -44.61
C HIS A 150 -45.58 -32.14 -45.94
N GLU A 151 -46.84 -31.74 -46.07
CA GLU A 151 -47.41 -31.35 -47.36
C GLU A 151 -47.55 -29.83 -47.57
N GLN A 152 -47.64 -29.04 -46.50
CA GLN A 152 -47.92 -27.60 -46.58
C GLN A 152 -47.13 -26.80 -45.55
N SER A 153 -46.63 -25.63 -45.97
CA SER A 153 -46.07 -24.63 -45.06
C SER A 153 -47.14 -24.18 -44.06
N GLN A 154 -46.81 -24.19 -42.77
CA GLN A 154 -47.72 -23.77 -41.71
C GLN A 154 -47.27 -22.45 -41.09
N THR A 155 -48.24 -21.58 -40.82
CA THR A 155 -48.02 -20.30 -40.16
C THR A 155 -48.24 -20.45 -38.66
N TYR A 156 -47.26 -20.00 -37.88
CA TYR A 156 -47.27 -20.01 -36.43
C TYR A 156 -47.31 -18.58 -35.91
N TYR A 157 -47.92 -18.41 -34.73
CA TYR A 157 -47.97 -17.13 -34.04
C TYR A 157 -47.36 -17.26 -32.65
N MET A 158 -46.71 -16.20 -32.17
CA MET A 158 -46.15 -16.15 -30.84
C MET A 158 -46.45 -14.81 -30.18
N ARG A 159 -46.88 -14.83 -28.93
CA ARG A 159 -47.13 -13.62 -28.12
C ARG A 159 -46.05 -13.51 -27.06
N LEU A 160 -45.41 -12.35 -26.97
CA LEU A 160 -44.46 -11.99 -25.94
C LEU A 160 -45.01 -10.84 -25.10
N GLU A 161 -45.10 -11.08 -23.80
CA GLU A 161 -45.36 -10.06 -22.78
C GLU A 161 -44.24 -10.16 -21.74
N THR A 162 -43.48 -9.09 -21.56
CA THR A 162 -42.33 -9.07 -20.64
C THR A 162 -42.15 -7.70 -20.00
N SER A 163 -41.80 -7.69 -18.72
CA SER A 163 -41.37 -6.52 -17.95
C SER A 163 -39.87 -6.25 -18.08
N SER A 164 -39.12 -7.22 -18.60
CA SER A 164 -37.69 -7.17 -18.86
C SER A 164 -37.42 -6.54 -20.25
N THR A 165 -36.44 -7.07 -20.98
CA THR A 165 -36.12 -6.63 -22.33
C THR A 165 -37.03 -7.33 -23.33
N SER A 166 -37.76 -6.58 -24.15
CA SER A 166 -38.54 -7.11 -25.27
C SER A 166 -37.63 -7.42 -26.45
N VAL A 167 -36.99 -8.59 -26.39
CA VAL A 167 -36.15 -9.16 -27.44
C VAL A 167 -36.62 -10.59 -27.69
N LEU A 168 -36.72 -11.00 -28.95
CA LEU A 168 -37.01 -12.38 -29.31
C LEU A 168 -36.15 -12.81 -30.48
N SER A 169 -35.47 -13.94 -30.31
CA SER A 169 -34.82 -14.66 -31.39
C SER A 169 -35.26 -16.11 -31.36
N LEU A 170 -35.70 -16.60 -32.52
CA LEU A 170 -36.08 -17.99 -32.73
C LEU A 170 -35.05 -18.66 -33.63
N THR A 171 -34.58 -19.83 -33.20
CA THR A 171 -33.66 -20.65 -33.97
C THR A 171 -34.25 -22.04 -34.11
N ARG A 172 -34.27 -22.57 -35.33
CA ARG A 172 -34.68 -23.95 -35.59
C ARG A 172 -33.49 -24.88 -35.47
N TRP A 173 -33.73 -26.05 -34.87
CA TRP A 173 -32.73 -27.07 -34.67
C TRP A 173 -33.29 -28.47 -34.93
N SER A 174 -32.43 -29.36 -35.42
CA SER A 174 -32.67 -30.80 -35.26
C SER A 174 -32.35 -31.22 -33.82
N PRO A 175 -33.00 -32.26 -33.26
CA PRO A 175 -32.71 -32.70 -31.88
C PRO A 175 -31.24 -33.06 -31.64
N LYS A 176 -30.60 -33.70 -32.64
CA LYS A 176 -29.19 -34.10 -32.56
C LYS A 176 -28.27 -32.88 -32.58
N ASP A 177 -28.45 -31.98 -33.54
CA ASP A 177 -27.60 -30.79 -33.66
C ASP A 177 -27.77 -29.87 -32.46
N PHE A 178 -28.98 -29.80 -31.90
CA PHE A 178 -29.23 -29.07 -30.66
C PHE A 178 -28.46 -29.69 -29.49
N GLN A 179 -28.48 -31.00 -29.32
CA GLN A 179 -27.80 -31.66 -28.21
C GLN A 179 -26.28 -31.49 -28.29
N ASP A 180 -25.70 -31.60 -29.48
CA ASP A 180 -24.27 -31.36 -29.72
C ASP A 180 -23.90 -29.89 -29.42
N SER A 181 -24.71 -28.95 -29.91
CA SER A 181 -24.54 -27.52 -29.67
C SER A 181 -24.67 -27.15 -28.18
N ALA A 182 -25.70 -27.67 -27.50
CA ALA A 182 -25.93 -27.45 -26.09
C ALA A 182 -24.77 -27.99 -25.24
N THR A 183 -24.25 -29.18 -25.57
CA THR A 183 -23.10 -29.77 -24.87
C THR A 183 -21.86 -28.89 -24.97
N LEU A 184 -21.54 -28.43 -26.18
CA LEU A 184 -20.43 -27.50 -26.42
C LEU A 184 -20.64 -26.18 -25.66
N GLU A 185 -21.86 -25.65 -25.69
CA GLU A 185 -22.23 -24.43 -24.99
C GLU A 185 -22.07 -24.54 -23.47
N TYR A 186 -22.59 -25.60 -22.82
CA TYR A 186 -22.40 -25.82 -21.39
C TYR A 186 -20.91 -26.00 -21.05
N GLY A 187 -20.12 -26.64 -21.92
CA GLY A 187 -18.67 -26.74 -21.78
C GLY A 187 -17.97 -25.37 -21.79
N LEU A 188 -18.35 -24.49 -22.72
CA LEU A 188 -17.84 -23.11 -22.78
C LEU A 188 -18.24 -22.29 -21.56
N PHE A 189 -19.48 -22.44 -21.08
CA PHE A 189 -19.90 -21.83 -19.81
C PHE A 189 -19.09 -22.35 -18.63
N GLY A 190 -18.86 -23.66 -18.54
CA GLY A 190 -18.03 -24.28 -17.50
C GLY A 190 -16.62 -23.67 -17.46
N LEU A 191 -15.98 -23.51 -18.62
CA LEU A 191 -14.70 -22.82 -18.73
C LEU A 191 -14.78 -21.35 -18.28
N PHE A 192 -15.79 -20.63 -18.77
CA PHE A 192 -16.00 -19.21 -18.46
C PHE A 192 -16.21 -18.95 -16.96
N TYR A 193 -17.13 -19.66 -16.31
CA TYR A 193 -17.35 -19.54 -14.87
C TYR A 193 -16.17 -20.08 -14.06
N GLY A 194 -15.50 -21.14 -14.53
CA GLY A 194 -14.30 -21.70 -13.90
C GLY A 194 -13.17 -20.68 -13.80
N VAL A 195 -12.93 -19.88 -14.85
CA VAL A 195 -11.96 -18.77 -14.83
C VAL A 195 -12.35 -17.71 -13.79
N ILE A 196 -13.62 -17.32 -13.71
CA ILE A 196 -14.07 -16.31 -12.75
C ILE A 196 -13.94 -16.83 -11.30
N VAL A 197 -14.32 -18.08 -11.04
CA VAL A 197 -14.17 -18.71 -9.72
C VAL A 197 -12.69 -18.80 -9.33
N MET A 198 -11.81 -19.18 -10.24
CA MET A 198 -10.36 -19.18 -10.00
C MET A 198 -9.86 -17.78 -9.61
N ILE A 199 -10.30 -16.73 -10.32
CA ILE A 199 -9.96 -15.34 -9.99
C ILE A 199 -10.49 -14.98 -8.59
N ILE A 200 -11.72 -15.36 -8.24
CA ILE A 200 -12.28 -15.13 -6.90
C ILE A 200 -11.41 -15.78 -5.82
N LEU A 201 -11.01 -17.05 -6.00
CA LEU A 201 -10.17 -17.78 -5.04
C LEU A 201 -8.80 -17.13 -4.87
N ILE A 202 -8.15 -16.71 -5.97
CA ILE A 202 -6.85 -16.01 -5.92
C ILE A 202 -6.96 -14.68 -5.18
N ASN A 203 -8.08 -13.95 -5.34
CA ASN A 203 -8.29 -12.65 -4.70
C ASN A 203 -8.89 -12.73 -3.29
N LEU A 204 -9.27 -13.92 -2.82
CA LEU A 204 -9.86 -14.12 -1.49
C LEU A 204 -8.86 -13.82 -0.37
N TRP A 205 -7.64 -14.36 -0.46
CA TRP A 205 -6.61 -14.19 0.56
C TRP A 205 -6.21 -12.72 0.75
N PRO A 206 -5.83 -11.96 -0.30
CA PRO A 206 -5.53 -10.54 -0.15
C PRO A 206 -6.71 -9.73 0.40
N SER A 207 -7.95 -10.08 0.03
CA SER A 207 -9.15 -9.37 0.46
C SER A 207 -9.41 -9.50 1.96
N LEU A 208 -9.18 -10.69 2.53
CA LEU A 208 -9.48 -10.97 3.93
C LEU A 208 -8.34 -10.55 4.89
N TRP A 209 -7.07 -10.62 4.45
CA TRP A 209 -5.92 -10.33 5.32
C TRP A 209 -5.36 -8.91 5.17
N ARG A 210 -5.59 -8.21 4.05
CA ARG A 210 -5.06 -6.84 3.87
C ARG A 210 -6.04 -5.78 4.34
N THR A 211 -5.51 -4.71 4.93
CA THR A 211 -6.29 -3.56 5.42
C THR A 211 -6.85 -2.70 4.28
N GLU A 212 -6.24 -2.76 3.09
CA GLU A 212 -6.65 -1.99 1.92
C GLU A 212 -8.07 -2.33 1.43
N ALA A 213 -8.94 -1.33 1.36
CA ALA A 213 -10.33 -1.50 0.93
C ALA A 213 -10.45 -1.97 -0.54
N LEU A 214 -9.46 -1.66 -1.39
CA LEU A 214 -9.49 -1.97 -2.82
C LEU A 214 -9.73 -3.46 -3.10
N PHE A 215 -9.02 -4.36 -2.40
CA PHE A 215 -9.14 -5.80 -2.60
C PHE A 215 -10.52 -6.33 -2.18
N ARG A 216 -11.07 -5.82 -1.07
CA ARG A 216 -12.42 -6.18 -0.61
C ARG A 216 -13.50 -5.78 -1.60
N TYR A 217 -13.45 -4.54 -2.10
CA TYR A 217 -14.43 -4.08 -3.09
C TYR A 217 -14.27 -4.76 -4.45
N TYR A 218 -13.07 -5.19 -4.83
CA TYR A 218 -12.89 -6.03 -6.01
C TYR A 218 -13.54 -7.41 -5.85
N LEU A 219 -13.39 -8.04 -4.68
CA LEU A 219 -14.05 -9.31 -4.37
C LEU A 219 -15.58 -9.18 -4.39
N ILE A 220 -16.12 -8.09 -3.81
CA ILE A 220 -17.56 -7.79 -3.87
C ILE A 220 -18.02 -7.62 -5.32
N TYR A 221 -17.28 -6.86 -6.13
CA TYR A 221 -17.58 -6.66 -7.55
C TYR A 221 -17.54 -7.97 -8.36
N LEU A 222 -16.57 -8.85 -8.09
CA LEU A 222 -16.54 -10.19 -8.69
C LEU A 222 -17.75 -11.03 -8.28
N GLY A 223 -18.11 -11.01 -6.99
CA GLY A 223 -19.27 -11.73 -6.48
C GLY A 223 -20.55 -11.29 -7.17
N THR A 224 -20.85 -9.99 -7.17
CA THR A 224 -22.06 -9.44 -7.82
C THR A 224 -22.07 -9.69 -9.33
N THR A 225 -20.90 -9.68 -9.99
CA THR A 225 -20.76 -10.07 -11.41
C THR A 225 -21.19 -11.51 -11.63
N VAL A 226 -20.74 -12.46 -10.80
CA VAL A 226 -21.16 -13.88 -10.90
C VAL A 226 -22.66 -14.03 -10.66
N LEU A 227 -23.20 -13.38 -9.62
CA LEU A 227 -24.64 -13.46 -9.32
C LEU A 227 -25.49 -12.97 -10.50
N ASN A 228 -25.07 -11.87 -11.14
CA ASN A 228 -25.75 -11.33 -12.31
C ASN A 228 -25.58 -12.22 -13.56
N LEU A 229 -24.39 -12.77 -13.80
CA LEU A 229 -24.13 -13.67 -14.92
C LEU A 229 -24.95 -14.96 -14.80
N LEU A 230 -25.08 -15.54 -13.61
CA LEU A 230 -25.92 -16.72 -13.40
C LEU A 230 -27.38 -16.45 -13.78
N SER A 231 -27.89 -15.26 -13.43
CA SER A 231 -29.26 -14.85 -13.75
C SER A 231 -29.46 -14.64 -15.24
N THR A 232 -28.64 -13.78 -15.85
CA THR A 232 -28.76 -13.40 -17.27
C THR A 232 -28.57 -14.58 -18.22
N ASN A 233 -27.83 -15.62 -17.81
CA ASN A 233 -27.66 -16.84 -18.59
C ASN A 233 -28.72 -17.92 -18.29
N GLY A 234 -29.65 -17.72 -17.34
CA GLY A 234 -30.74 -18.65 -17.01
C GLY A 234 -30.35 -19.80 -16.07
N PHE A 235 -29.19 -19.72 -15.40
CA PHE A 235 -28.72 -20.76 -14.47
C PHE A 235 -29.39 -20.71 -13.09
N VAL A 236 -29.93 -19.54 -12.70
CA VAL A 236 -30.65 -19.39 -11.44
C VAL A 236 -31.92 -20.25 -11.47
N GLY A 237 -32.80 -20.07 -12.46
CA GLY A 237 -33.98 -20.92 -12.64
C GLY A 237 -33.66 -22.37 -12.96
N GLN A 238 -32.54 -22.69 -13.61
CA GLN A 238 -32.21 -24.09 -13.90
C GLN A 238 -31.71 -24.87 -12.67
N TYR A 239 -30.86 -24.27 -11.82
CA TYR A 239 -30.12 -25.00 -10.78
C TYR A 239 -30.33 -24.51 -9.35
N LEU A 240 -30.61 -23.22 -9.14
CA LEU A 240 -30.66 -22.63 -7.80
C LEU A 240 -32.09 -22.50 -7.27
N LEU A 241 -33.01 -22.01 -8.10
CA LEU A 241 -34.40 -21.67 -7.74
C LEU A 241 -35.44 -22.20 -8.74
N PRO A 242 -35.41 -23.51 -9.10
CA PRO A 242 -36.24 -24.04 -10.19
C PRO A 242 -37.75 -23.95 -9.97
N GLU A 243 -38.20 -24.01 -8.72
CA GLU A 243 -39.64 -23.99 -8.41
C GLU A 243 -40.12 -22.63 -7.86
N MET A 244 -39.24 -21.61 -7.85
CA MET A 244 -39.51 -20.32 -7.21
C MET A 244 -39.33 -19.13 -8.18
N PRO A 245 -40.19 -18.99 -9.21
CA PRO A 245 -40.05 -17.98 -10.26
C PRO A 245 -40.08 -16.53 -9.71
N LEU A 246 -40.86 -16.27 -8.67
CA LEU A 246 -40.90 -14.95 -8.02
C LEU A 246 -39.54 -14.54 -7.42
N LEU A 247 -38.82 -15.50 -6.84
CA LEU A 247 -37.52 -15.24 -6.22
C LEU A 247 -36.41 -15.15 -7.29
N GLU A 248 -36.52 -15.93 -8.38
CA GLU A 248 -35.66 -15.80 -9.55
C GLU A 248 -35.75 -14.39 -10.17
N ASN A 249 -36.95 -13.86 -10.33
CA ASN A 249 -37.14 -12.50 -10.87
C ASN A 249 -36.55 -11.44 -9.96
N ALA A 250 -36.80 -11.53 -8.65
CA ALA A 250 -36.19 -10.64 -7.66
C ALA A 250 -34.65 -10.73 -7.71
N TRP A 251 -34.09 -11.94 -7.86
CA TRP A 251 -32.65 -12.14 -8.00
C TRP A 251 -32.07 -11.44 -9.23
N THR A 252 -32.71 -11.57 -10.39
CA THR A 252 -32.27 -10.91 -11.63
C THR A 252 -32.20 -9.39 -11.44
N SER A 253 -33.24 -8.80 -10.86
CA SER A 253 -33.28 -7.36 -10.61
C SER A 253 -32.23 -6.90 -9.59
N VAL A 254 -32.15 -7.57 -8.45
CA VAL A 254 -31.24 -7.22 -7.35
C VAL A 254 -29.78 -7.39 -7.77
N SER A 255 -29.44 -8.51 -8.41
CA SER A 255 -28.06 -8.78 -8.84
C SER A 255 -27.55 -7.78 -9.88
N THR A 256 -28.40 -7.34 -10.81
CA THR A 256 -28.06 -6.31 -11.81
C THR A 256 -27.73 -4.96 -11.14
N LEU A 257 -28.55 -4.53 -10.18
CA LEU A 257 -28.35 -3.26 -9.48
C LEU A 257 -27.18 -3.32 -8.49
N LEU A 258 -26.97 -4.46 -7.81
CA LEU A 258 -25.79 -4.70 -6.98
C LEU A 258 -24.50 -4.70 -7.80
N LEU A 259 -24.51 -5.26 -9.01
CA LEU A 259 -23.38 -5.19 -9.93
C LEU A 259 -23.05 -3.73 -10.26
N LEU A 260 -24.03 -2.90 -10.59
CA LEU A 260 -23.79 -1.48 -10.89
C LEU A 260 -23.27 -0.71 -9.67
N ALA A 261 -23.85 -0.95 -8.48
CA ALA A 261 -23.40 -0.32 -7.23
C ALA A 261 -21.94 -0.72 -6.91
N SER A 262 -21.65 -2.02 -6.90
CA SER A 262 -20.30 -2.52 -6.61
C SER A 262 -19.27 -2.04 -7.64
N ALA A 263 -19.63 -1.98 -8.93
CA ALA A 263 -18.79 -1.42 -9.97
C ALA A 263 -18.47 0.06 -9.71
N ALA A 264 -19.48 0.90 -9.40
CA ALA A 264 -19.27 2.32 -9.09
C ALA A 264 -18.30 2.50 -7.92
N ARG A 265 -18.48 1.74 -6.83
CA ARG A 265 -17.61 1.83 -5.65
C ARG A 265 -16.20 1.31 -5.91
N PHE A 266 -16.07 0.18 -6.61
CA PHE A 266 -14.77 -0.39 -6.97
C PHE A 266 -13.99 0.54 -7.93
N TYR A 267 -14.67 1.09 -8.94
CA TYR A 267 -14.04 1.96 -9.93
C TYR A 267 -13.53 3.26 -9.31
N GLN A 268 -14.27 3.82 -8.35
CA GLN A 268 -13.82 4.97 -7.56
C GLN A 268 -12.46 4.69 -6.88
N LEU A 269 -12.30 3.51 -6.28
CA LEU A 269 -11.08 3.12 -5.56
C LEU A 269 -9.93 2.79 -6.51
N VAL A 270 -10.17 2.01 -7.57
CA VAL A 270 -9.11 1.57 -8.49
C VAL A 270 -8.55 2.74 -9.31
N LEU A 271 -9.40 3.72 -9.64
CA LEU A 271 -9.04 4.95 -10.36
C LEU A 271 -8.54 6.07 -9.43
N GLU A 272 -8.39 5.76 -8.14
CA GLU A 272 -7.85 6.66 -7.11
C GLU A 272 -8.59 8.02 -7.10
N VAL A 273 -9.92 7.95 -7.22
CA VAL A 273 -10.80 9.12 -7.15
C VAL A 273 -10.99 9.48 -5.68
N THR A 274 -10.26 10.52 -5.28
CA THR A 274 -10.25 11.09 -3.92
C THR A 274 -10.92 12.46 -3.90
N ASP A 275 -11.04 13.06 -2.72
CA ASP A 275 -11.59 14.41 -2.53
C ASP A 275 -10.81 15.51 -3.29
N LYS A 276 -9.60 15.22 -3.76
CA LYS A 276 -8.84 16.11 -4.65
C LYS A 276 -9.49 16.32 -6.01
N ASN A 277 -10.39 15.43 -6.44
CA ASN A 277 -11.17 15.55 -7.67
C ASN A 277 -12.67 15.55 -7.33
N PRO A 278 -13.23 16.65 -6.79
CA PRO A 278 -14.54 16.65 -6.15
C PRO A 278 -15.68 16.27 -7.10
N ALA A 279 -15.65 16.73 -8.35
CA ALA A 279 -16.67 16.40 -9.34
C ALA A 279 -16.75 14.89 -9.63
N LEU A 280 -15.59 14.24 -9.85
CA LEU A 280 -15.53 12.79 -10.03
C LEU A 280 -15.95 12.07 -8.76
N HIS A 281 -15.48 12.53 -7.59
CA HIS A 281 -15.82 11.93 -6.31
C HIS A 281 -17.34 11.93 -6.05
N ILE A 282 -18.00 13.06 -6.31
CA ILE A 282 -19.46 13.20 -6.21
C ILE A 282 -20.15 12.28 -7.22
N PHE A 283 -19.67 12.23 -8.47
CA PHE A 283 -20.25 11.38 -9.51
C PHE A 283 -20.27 9.89 -9.10
N TYR A 284 -19.13 9.32 -8.68
CA TYR A 284 -19.09 7.90 -8.27
C TYR A 284 -19.94 7.62 -7.03
N ARG A 285 -19.98 8.54 -6.06
CA ARG A 285 -20.86 8.43 -4.88
C ARG A 285 -22.33 8.48 -5.26
N PHE A 286 -22.71 9.38 -6.17
CA PHE A 286 -24.07 9.47 -6.69
C PHE A 286 -24.46 8.18 -7.40
N MET A 287 -23.62 7.65 -8.29
CA MET A 287 -23.85 6.37 -8.97
C MET A 287 -24.03 5.20 -8.00
N TRP A 288 -23.21 5.15 -6.94
CA TRP A 288 -23.31 4.13 -5.91
C TRP A 288 -24.64 4.22 -5.16
N TRP A 289 -25.00 5.40 -4.65
CA TRP A 289 -26.27 5.61 -3.92
C TRP A 289 -27.49 5.41 -4.81
N PHE A 290 -27.46 5.91 -6.05
CA PHE A 290 -28.52 5.75 -7.02
C PHE A 290 -28.80 4.25 -7.28
N SER A 291 -27.75 3.48 -7.54
CA SER A 291 -27.88 2.03 -7.78
C SER A 291 -28.47 1.29 -6.59
N LEU A 292 -28.07 1.65 -5.36
CA LEU A 292 -28.63 1.07 -4.14
C LEU A 292 -30.09 1.48 -3.91
N LEU A 293 -30.45 2.73 -4.19
CA LEU A 293 -31.81 3.24 -4.05
C LEU A 293 -32.77 2.64 -5.10
N CYS A 294 -32.27 2.24 -6.27
CA CYS A 294 -33.05 1.54 -7.27
C CYS A 294 -33.47 0.12 -6.85
N ILE A 295 -32.79 -0.50 -5.88
CA ILE A 295 -33.10 -1.87 -5.43
C ILE A 295 -34.52 -1.98 -4.86
N PRO A 296 -34.93 -1.19 -3.85
CA PRO A 296 -36.31 -1.25 -3.35
C PRO A 296 -37.33 -0.87 -4.43
N VAL A 297 -37.01 0.06 -5.33
CA VAL A 297 -37.89 0.45 -6.45
C VAL A 297 -38.13 -0.72 -7.40
N ALA A 298 -37.08 -1.48 -7.72
CA ALA A 298 -37.20 -2.68 -8.56
C ALA A 298 -38.06 -3.77 -7.88
N LEU A 299 -37.89 -3.98 -6.57
CA LEU A 299 -38.69 -4.93 -5.79
C LEU A 299 -40.17 -4.54 -5.69
N LEU A 300 -40.50 -3.25 -5.87
CA LEU A 300 -41.89 -2.75 -5.92
C LEU A 300 -42.54 -2.87 -7.32
N GLY A 301 -41.89 -3.51 -8.29
CA GLY A 301 -42.44 -3.72 -9.64
C GLY A 301 -42.11 -2.63 -10.66
N TYR A 302 -41.20 -1.70 -10.34
CA TYR A 302 -40.74 -0.65 -11.25
C TYR A 302 -39.35 -0.94 -11.85
N TYR A 303 -39.02 -2.23 -12.02
CA TYR A 303 -37.72 -2.69 -12.54
C TYR A 303 -37.37 -2.08 -13.90
N THR A 304 -38.30 -2.09 -14.86
CA THR A 304 -38.12 -1.56 -16.22
C THR A 304 -37.64 -0.10 -16.22
N GLU A 305 -38.27 0.74 -15.39
CA GLU A 305 -37.94 2.17 -15.31
C GLU A 305 -36.60 2.40 -14.59
N ALA A 306 -36.35 1.65 -13.51
CA ALA A 306 -35.10 1.71 -12.78
C ALA A 306 -33.90 1.32 -13.66
N VAL A 307 -34.01 0.21 -14.40
CA VAL A 307 -32.91 -0.29 -15.24
C VAL A 307 -32.66 0.56 -16.48
N ARG A 308 -33.71 1.12 -17.10
CA ARG A 308 -33.53 2.01 -18.27
C ARG A 308 -32.61 3.19 -17.93
N ILE A 309 -32.83 3.83 -16.79
CA ILE A 309 -31.99 4.94 -16.30
C ILE A 309 -30.61 4.41 -15.88
N ALA A 310 -30.57 3.30 -15.13
CA ALA A 310 -29.32 2.72 -14.65
C ALA A 310 -28.37 2.29 -15.79
N MET A 311 -28.90 1.78 -16.91
CA MET A 311 -28.10 1.39 -18.09
C MET A 311 -27.46 2.59 -18.77
N ALA A 312 -28.20 3.69 -18.96
CA ALA A 312 -27.64 4.92 -19.51
C ALA A 312 -26.48 5.42 -18.63
N PHE A 313 -26.67 5.37 -17.31
CA PHE A 313 -25.63 5.71 -16.34
C PHE A 313 -24.46 4.73 -16.32
N ALA A 314 -24.67 3.44 -16.58
CA ALA A 314 -23.59 2.45 -16.68
C ALA A 314 -22.65 2.75 -17.86
N VAL A 315 -23.19 3.17 -19.00
CA VAL A 315 -22.37 3.61 -20.16
C VAL A 315 -21.58 4.88 -19.81
N VAL A 316 -22.21 5.86 -19.17
CA VAL A 316 -21.53 7.09 -18.73
C VAL A 316 -20.44 6.78 -17.70
N LEU A 317 -20.72 5.91 -16.73
CA LEU A 317 -19.77 5.45 -15.73
C LEU A 317 -18.54 4.81 -16.38
N THR A 318 -18.73 3.86 -17.29
CA THR A 318 -17.62 3.17 -17.99
C THR A 318 -16.84 4.11 -18.90
N LEU A 319 -17.49 5.07 -19.57
CA LEU A 319 -16.84 6.08 -20.38
C LEU A 319 -15.96 7.03 -19.55
N ILE A 320 -16.49 7.60 -18.46
CA ILE A 320 -15.73 8.47 -17.54
C ILE A 320 -14.57 7.70 -16.93
N SER A 321 -14.79 6.43 -16.58
CA SER A 321 -13.77 5.52 -16.05
C SER A 321 -12.64 5.30 -17.05
N LEU A 322 -12.96 5.11 -18.34
CA LEU A 322 -11.98 4.98 -19.40
C LEU A 322 -11.15 6.26 -19.54
N CYS A 323 -11.79 7.44 -19.65
CA CYS A 323 -11.09 8.72 -19.73
C CYS A 323 -10.14 8.93 -18.54
N ARG A 324 -10.60 8.66 -17.31
CA ARG A 324 -9.77 8.76 -16.10
C ARG A 324 -8.61 7.76 -16.11
N SER A 325 -8.86 6.53 -16.55
CA SER A 325 -7.82 5.49 -16.62
C SER A 325 -6.71 5.85 -17.61
N LEU A 326 -7.05 6.45 -18.76
CA LEU A 326 -6.08 6.91 -19.76
C LEU A 326 -5.20 8.05 -19.21
N ALA A 327 -5.77 8.96 -18.43
CA ALA A 327 -4.99 9.98 -17.71
C ALA A 327 -4.00 9.35 -16.72
N LEU A 328 -4.40 8.29 -16.00
CA LEU A 328 -3.50 7.57 -15.08
C LEU A 328 -2.36 6.84 -15.82
N VAL A 329 -2.62 6.28 -17.01
CA VAL A 329 -1.58 5.68 -17.87
C VAL A 329 -0.51 6.70 -18.22
N HIS A 330 -0.91 7.93 -18.54
CA HIS A 330 0.03 9.00 -18.87
C HIS A 330 0.96 9.35 -17.70
N THR A 331 0.49 9.18 -16.46
CA THR A 331 1.29 9.36 -15.24
C THR A 331 2.17 8.16 -14.86
N ARG A 332 2.30 7.15 -15.73
CA ARG A 332 3.14 5.93 -15.55
C ARG A 332 2.90 5.16 -14.25
N ARG A 333 1.66 5.15 -13.76
CA ARG A 333 1.31 4.38 -12.56
C ARG A 333 1.27 2.87 -12.78
N ALA A 334 1.69 2.14 -11.76
CA ALA A 334 1.63 0.69 -11.69
C ALA A 334 0.25 0.14 -12.04
N GLY A 335 0.17 -0.75 -13.03
CA GLY A 335 -1.07 -1.41 -13.43
C GLY A 335 -2.08 -0.52 -14.16
N ALA A 336 -1.81 0.77 -14.40
CA ALA A 336 -2.76 1.69 -15.01
C ALA A 336 -3.18 1.27 -16.44
N THR A 337 -2.26 0.69 -17.22
CA THR A 337 -2.59 0.18 -18.57
C THR A 337 -3.60 -0.95 -18.52
N PHE A 338 -3.50 -1.84 -17.54
CA PHE A 338 -4.47 -2.92 -17.34
C PHE A 338 -5.82 -2.38 -16.86
N VAL A 339 -5.83 -1.34 -16.01
CA VAL A 339 -7.08 -0.64 -15.65
C VAL A 339 -7.75 -0.02 -16.87
N ALA A 340 -6.98 0.62 -17.76
CA ALA A 340 -7.52 1.18 -18.99
C ALA A 340 -8.09 0.11 -19.94
N LEU A 341 -7.39 -1.02 -20.06
CA LEU A 341 -7.89 -2.18 -20.81
C LEU A 341 -9.20 -2.72 -20.22
N ALA A 342 -9.30 -2.77 -18.88
CA ALA A 342 -10.52 -3.22 -18.20
C ALA A 342 -11.70 -2.27 -18.50
N CYS A 343 -11.49 -0.96 -18.36
CA CYS A 343 -12.50 0.04 -18.69
C CYS A 343 -12.92 -0.02 -20.16
N ALA A 344 -11.99 -0.22 -21.09
CA ALA A 344 -12.28 -0.35 -22.52
C ALA A 344 -13.11 -1.61 -22.82
N SER A 345 -12.77 -2.75 -22.22
CA SER A 345 -13.55 -4.00 -22.35
C SER A 345 -14.95 -3.85 -21.77
N GLY A 346 -15.09 -3.19 -20.62
CA GLY A 346 -16.39 -2.96 -19.98
C GLY A 346 -17.27 -2.00 -20.79
N LEU A 347 -16.68 -0.97 -21.38
CA LEU A 347 -17.36 -0.06 -22.30
C LEU A 347 -17.81 -0.80 -23.56
N PHE A 348 -16.97 -1.65 -24.14
CA PHE A 348 -17.33 -2.49 -25.28
C PHE A 348 -18.56 -3.36 -24.99
N GLY A 349 -18.55 -4.09 -23.86
CA GLY A 349 -19.70 -4.91 -23.46
C GLY A 349 -20.97 -4.10 -23.23
N SER A 350 -20.85 -2.94 -22.55
CA SER A 350 -21.99 -2.06 -22.26
C SER A 350 -22.57 -1.44 -23.53
N LEU A 351 -21.71 -0.96 -24.44
CA LEU A 351 -22.11 -0.35 -25.69
C LEU A 351 -22.73 -1.38 -26.64
N ALA A 352 -22.15 -2.58 -26.74
CA ALA A 352 -22.73 -3.68 -27.52
C ALA A 352 -24.16 -4.01 -27.03
N GLY A 353 -24.37 -4.09 -25.71
CA GLY A 353 -25.69 -4.28 -25.13
C GLY A 353 -26.68 -3.18 -25.52
N VAL A 354 -26.32 -1.90 -25.29
CA VAL A 354 -27.20 -0.76 -25.60
C VAL A 354 -27.50 -0.64 -27.09
N LEU A 355 -26.53 -0.81 -27.98
CA LEU A 355 -26.75 -0.77 -29.42
C LEU A 355 -27.66 -1.91 -29.89
N THR A 356 -27.62 -3.06 -29.22
CA THR A 356 -28.54 -4.17 -29.49
C THR A 356 -29.96 -3.86 -29.00
N LEU A 357 -30.10 -3.20 -27.85
CA LEU A 357 -31.40 -2.75 -27.33
C LEU A 357 -32.04 -1.65 -28.20
N LEU A 358 -31.23 -0.83 -28.89
CA LEU A 358 -31.70 0.18 -29.84
C LEU A 358 -32.03 -0.40 -31.23
N GLY A 359 -31.83 -1.71 -31.44
CA GLY A 359 -32.07 -2.38 -32.73
C GLY A 359 -31.03 -2.07 -33.81
N ILE A 360 -29.88 -1.46 -33.45
CA ILE A 360 -28.80 -1.13 -34.38
C ILE A 360 -27.95 -2.36 -34.70
N LEU A 361 -27.65 -3.18 -33.68
CA LEU A 361 -26.94 -4.44 -33.83
C LEU A 361 -27.91 -5.63 -33.89
N PRO A 362 -27.56 -6.72 -34.59
CA PRO A 362 -28.38 -7.93 -34.64
C PRO A 362 -28.62 -8.48 -33.23
N GLY A 363 -29.90 -8.73 -32.93
CA GLY A 363 -30.43 -8.83 -31.57
C GLY A 363 -29.83 -9.93 -30.69
N ASN A 364 -29.54 -11.09 -31.25
CA ASN A 364 -29.24 -12.29 -30.44
C ASN A 364 -27.75 -12.43 -30.11
N PHE A 365 -26.87 -12.28 -31.11
CA PHE A 365 -25.43 -12.57 -30.94
C PHE A 365 -24.77 -11.61 -29.94
N TRP A 366 -24.97 -10.30 -30.12
CA TRP A 366 -24.33 -9.28 -29.30
C TRP A 366 -24.90 -9.21 -27.88
N LEU A 367 -26.21 -9.44 -27.73
CA LEU A 367 -26.86 -9.52 -26.42
C LEU A 367 -26.32 -10.72 -25.61
N ARG A 368 -26.12 -11.86 -26.27
CA ARG A 368 -25.65 -13.09 -25.62
C ARG A 368 -24.15 -13.08 -25.32
N HIS A 369 -23.32 -12.68 -26.29
CA HIS A 369 -21.86 -12.85 -26.21
C HIS A 369 -21.09 -11.55 -25.99
N GLY A 370 -21.64 -10.39 -26.41
CA GLY A 370 -20.97 -9.10 -26.25
C GLY A 370 -20.78 -8.72 -24.78
N PHE A 371 -21.81 -8.91 -23.95
CA PHE A 371 -21.71 -8.68 -22.51
C PHE A 371 -20.74 -9.65 -21.81
N GLN A 372 -20.73 -10.93 -22.20
CA GLN A 372 -19.86 -11.95 -21.62
C GLN A 372 -18.38 -11.70 -21.94
N THR A 373 -18.08 -11.41 -23.21
CA THR A 373 -16.71 -11.08 -23.67
C THR A 373 -16.21 -9.80 -23.03
N GLY A 374 -17.05 -8.75 -22.97
CA GLY A 374 -16.74 -7.50 -22.30
C GLY A 374 -16.44 -7.69 -20.81
N THR A 375 -17.28 -8.46 -20.12
CA THR A 375 -17.14 -8.77 -18.68
C THR A 375 -15.88 -9.60 -18.39
N LEU A 376 -15.60 -10.64 -19.18
CA LEU A 376 -14.40 -11.46 -19.01
C LEU A 376 -13.12 -10.63 -19.15
N GLY A 377 -13.05 -9.80 -20.21
CA GLY A 377 -11.92 -8.92 -20.44
C GLY A 377 -11.74 -7.90 -19.32
N THR A 378 -12.85 -7.37 -18.79
CA THR A 378 -12.86 -6.45 -17.65
C THR A 378 -12.31 -7.10 -16.39
N VAL A 379 -12.87 -8.24 -16.00
CA VAL A 379 -12.48 -8.98 -14.79
C VAL A 379 -11.01 -9.38 -14.83
N LEU A 380 -10.55 -9.94 -15.95
CA LEU A 380 -9.18 -10.42 -16.08
C LEU A 380 -8.17 -9.27 -16.18
N ALA A 381 -8.50 -8.18 -16.87
CA ALA A 381 -7.64 -6.99 -16.89
C ALA A 381 -7.53 -6.33 -15.51
N PHE A 382 -8.62 -6.27 -14.72
CA PHE A 382 -8.52 -5.82 -13.33
C PHE A 382 -7.68 -6.76 -12.47
N HIS A 383 -7.81 -8.07 -12.63
CA HIS A 383 -6.97 -9.04 -11.92
C HIS A 383 -5.48 -8.81 -12.20
N LEU A 384 -5.11 -8.57 -13.46
CA LEU A 384 -3.74 -8.24 -13.85
C LEU A 384 -3.29 -6.89 -13.28
N ALA A 385 -4.17 -5.88 -13.25
CA ALA A 385 -3.88 -4.58 -12.66
C ALA A 385 -3.55 -4.69 -11.16
N LEU A 386 -4.38 -5.41 -10.40
CA LEU A 386 -4.16 -5.64 -8.97
C LEU A 386 -2.90 -6.47 -8.74
N SER A 387 -2.67 -7.50 -9.55
CA SER A 387 -1.44 -8.31 -9.48
C SER A 387 -0.18 -7.49 -9.74
N ALA A 388 -0.22 -6.53 -10.67
CA ALA A 388 0.90 -5.63 -10.94
C ALA A 388 1.17 -4.69 -9.75
N ARG A 389 0.12 -4.12 -9.14
CA ARG A 389 0.25 -3.30 -7.92
C ARG A 389 0.83 -4.10 -6.76
N PHE A 390 0.34 -5.33 -6.57
CA PHE A 390 0.82 -6.24 -5.54
C PHE A 390 2.33 -6.52 -5.67
N ARG A 391 2.81 -6.80 -6.89
CA ARG A 391 4.24 -7.07 -7.13
C ARG A 391 5.14 -5.90 -6.78
N ILE A 392 4.70 -4.68 -7.07
CA ILE A 392 5.49 -3.47 -6.78
C ILE A 392 5.53 -3.23 -5.27
N GLN A 393 4.39 -3.33 -4.58
CA GLN A 393 4.34 -3.15 -3.13
C GLN A 393 5.16 -4.22 -2.38
N GLU A 394 5.09 -5.47 -2.83
CA GLU A 394 5.92 -6.57 -2.30
C GLU A 394 7.42 -6.30 -2.51
N GLN A 395 7.79 -5.78 -3.68
CA GLN A 395 9.17 -5.42 -3.98
C GLN A 395 9.66 -4.23 -3.14
N GLU A 396 8.82 -3.22 -2.92
CA GLU A 396 9.13 -2.11 -2.02
C GLU A 396 9.33 -2.57 -0.58
N HIS A 397 8.46 -3.46 -0.08
CA HIS A 397 8.59 -4.02 1.25
C HIS A 397 9.88 -4.83 1.43
N ARG A 398 10.21 -5.71 0.47
CA ARG A 398 11.49 -6.46 0.48
C ARG A 398 12.70 -5.54 0.44
N ASN A 399 12.68 -4.51 -0.41
CA ASN A 399 13.76 -3.52 -0.48
C ASN A 399 13.90 -2.74 0.83
N ALA A 400 12.80 -2.46 1.53
CA ALA A 400 12.83 -1.80 2.84
C ALA A 400 13.45 -2.70 3.91
N LEU A 401 13.10 -3.99 3.94
CA LEU A 401 13.71 -4.97 4.84
C LEU A 401 15.21 -5.13 4.58
N ASP A 402 15.62 -5.24 3.32
CA ASP A 402 17.05 -5.33 2.95
C ASP A 402 17.83 -4.07 3.37
N ARG A 403 17.21 -2.88 3.25
CA ARG A 403 17.82 -1.63 3.70
C ARG A 403 17.96 -1.59 5.22
N ALA A 404 16.94 -2.04 5.95
CA ALA A 404 16.97 -2.11 7.40
C ALA A 404 18.07 -3.08 7.89
N ALA A 405 18.13 -4.29 7.35
CA ALA A 405 19.15 -5.28 7.70
C ALA A 405 20.58 -4.78 7.41
N ARG A 406 20.78 -4.07 6.29
CA ARG A 406 22.09 -3.46 5.96
C ARG A 406 22.45 -2.31 6.90
N ALA A 407 21.47 -1.54 7.35
CA ALA A 407 21.70 -0.47 8.30
C ALA A 407 22.10 -1.03 9.68
N GLU A 408 21.40 -2.08 10.13
CA GLU A 408 21.70 -2.79 11.37
C GLU A 408 23.10 -3.40 11.36
N PHE A 409 23.47 -4.15 10.32
CA PHE A 409 24.80 -4.72 10.18
C PHE A 409 25.92 -3.67 10.19
N ARG A 410 25.70 -2.50 9.56
CA ARG A 410 26.68 -1.40 9.59
C ARG A 410 26.78 -0.77 10.98
N ALA A 411 25.67 -0.65 11.69
CA ALA A 411 25.66 -0.15 13.06
C ALA A 411 26.43 -1.09 14.00
N GLU A 412 26.22 -2.41 13.87
CA GLU A 412 26.97 -3.43 14.61
C GLU A 412 28.48 -3.38 14.30
N GLN A 413 28.86 -3.27 13.03
CA GLN A 413 30.28 -3.15 12.65
C GLN A 413 30.92 -1.88 13.23
N ALA A 414 30.23 -0.75 13.15
CA ALA A 414 30.71 0.51 13.72
C ALA A 414 30.84 0.43 15.25
N HIS A 415 29.86 -0.20 15.91
CA HIS A 415 29.91 -0.42 17.36
C HIS A 415 31.08 -1.32 17.75
N SER A 416 31.23 -2.49 17.10
CA SER A 416 32.35 -3.40 17.35
C SER A 416 33.70 -2.75 17.09
N ALA A 417 33.83 -1.93 16.04
CA ALA A 417 35.06 -1.21 15.75
C ALA A 417 35.39 -0.17 16.84
N ARG A 418 34.38 0.56 17.33
CA ARG A 418 34.52 1.53 18.43
C ARG A 418 34.97 0.82 19.72
N THR A 419 34.34 -0.30 20.07
CA THR A 419 34.71 -1.10 21.25
C THR A 419 36.13 -1.66 21.14
N GLN A 420 36.52 -2.20 19.99
CA GLN A 420 37.89 -2.70 19.77
C GLN A 420 38.92 -1.57 19.88
N GLN A 421 38.62 -0.38 19.35
CA GLN A 421 39.49 0.79 19.47
C GLN A 421 39.67 1.20 20.94
N GLN A 422 38.58 1.24 21.73
CA GLN A 422 38.64 1.55 23.16
C GLN A 422 39.48 0.51 23.93
N GLN A 423 39.26 -0.79 23.70
CA GLN A 423 40.02 -1.86 24.35
C GLN A 423 41.52 -1.81 23.98
N PHE A 424 41.84 -1.52 22.72
CA PHE A 424 43.22 -1.37 22.25
C PHE A 424 43.92 -0.18 22.92
N MET A 425 43.26 0.98 23.02
CA MET A 425 43.80 2.15 23.72
C MET A 425 44.04 1.88 25.21
N ALA A 426 43.13 1.16 25.87
CA ALA A 426 43.27 0.76 27.26
C ALA A 426 44.48 -0.17 27.47
N MET A 427 44.62 -1.20 26.62
CA MET A 427 45.74 -2.14 26.68
C MET A 427 47.08 -1.45 26.42
N LEU A 428 47.18 -0.64 25.36
CA LEU A 428 48.41 0.11 25.04
C LEU A 428 48.87 0.97 26.21
N SER A 429 47.93 1.63 26.89
CA SER A 429 48.27 2.50 28.02
C SER A 429 48.81 1.72 29.22
N HIS A 430 48.28 0.53 29.49
CA HIS A 430 48.79 -0.34 30.55
C HIS A 430 50.21 -0.84 30.21
N GLU A 431 50.41 -1.33 28.99
CA GLU A 431 51.70 -1.85 28.52
C GLU A 431 52.78 -0.78 28.41
N LEU A 432 52.42 0.49 28.19
CA LEU A 432 53.37 1.61 28.19
C LEU A 432 53.69 2.12 29.60
N ARG A 433 52.76 2.01 30.56
CA ARG A 433 52.99 2.48 31.94
C ARG A 433 54.13 1.72 32.61
N THR A 434 54.22 0.42 32.39
CA THR A 434 55.25 -0.45 32.98
C THR A 434 56.69 -0.10 32.56
N PRO A 435 57.04 -0.02 31.26
CA PRO A 435 58.38 0.40 30.84
C PRO A 435 58.66 1.85 31.24
N LEU A 436 57.66 2.74 31.22
CA LEU A 436 57.85 4.10 31.73
C LEU A 436 58.24 4.11 33.22
N ALA A 437 57.55 3.34 34.06
CA ALA A 437 57.90 3.20 35.47
C ALA A 437 59.31 2.61 35.67
N MET A 438 59.73 1.66 34.82
CA MET A 438 61.09 1.11 34.86
C MET A 438 62.15 2.14 34.45
N ILE A 439 61.92 2.90 33.37
CA ILE A 439 62.82 3.98 32.95
C ILE A 439 62.87 5.06 34.05
N GLN A 440 61.73 5.34 34.70
CA GLN A 440 61.65 6.27 35.83
C GLN A 440 62.49 5.80 37.01
N GLY A 441 62.35 4.53 37.40
CA GLY A 441 63.13 3.91 38.47
C GLY A 441 64.63 3.89 38.17
N ALA A 442 65.02 3.54 36.94
CA ALA A 442 66.42 3.55 36.51
C ALA A 442 67.01 4.96 36.48
N ALA A 443 66.26 5.96 36.00
CA ALA A 443 66.66 7.37 36.00
C ALA A 443 66.81 7.90 37.44
N HIS A 444 65.91 7.52 38.34
CA HIS A 444 65.99 7.88 39.76
C HIS A 444 67.17 7.22 40.47
N GLY A 445 67.43 5.93 40.20
CA GLY A 445 68.57 5.20 40.73
C GLY A 445 69.92 5.76 40.27
N LEU A 446 70.04 6.11 38.98
CA LEU A 446 71.22 6.81 38.44
C LEU A 446 71.46 8.16 39.12
N LYS A 447 70.38 8.90 39.41
CA LYS A 447 70.47 10.17 40.15
C LYS A 447 70.95 9.98 41.60
N LEU A 448 70.58 8.88 42.26
CA LEU A 448 71.00 8.58 43.63
C LEU A 448 72.45 8.10 43.73
N LEU A 449 72.92 7.32 42.75
CA LEU A 449 74.26 6.74 42.74
C LEU A 449 75.35 7.73 42.32
N ASP A 450 75.00 8.81 41.64
CA ASP A 450 75.94 9.80 41.10
C ASP A 450 76.10 11.01 42.07
N ALA A 451 76.56 10.73 43.30
CA ALA A 451 76.73 11.75 44.36
C ALA A 451 77.78 12.84 44.04
N THR A 452 78.60 12.63 43.00
CA THR A 452 79.63 13.56 42.49
C THR A 452 79.38 13.97 41.03
N ALA A 453 78.13 13.96 40.58
CA ALA A 453 77.77 14.29 39.19
C ALA A 453 78.22 15.71 38.78
N ASN A 454 78.90 15.82 37.63
CA ASN A 454 79.13 17.12 36.98
C ASN A 454 77.76 17.77 36.63
N PRO A 455 77.60 19.10 36.75
CA PRO A 455 76.38 19.83 36.36
C PRO A 455 75.77 19.46 35.00
N GLU A 456 76.57 18.98 34.03
CA GLU A 456 76.04 18.51 32.75
C GLU A 456 75.28 17.17 32.84
N THR A 457 75.76 16.22 33.65
CA THR A 457 75.13 14.90 33.87
C THR A 457 73.83 15.05 34.66
N SER A 458 73.82 15.91 35.68
CA SER A 458 72.61 16.26 36.44
C SER A 458 71.52 16.90 35.55
N LYS A 459 71.92 17.76 34.60
CA LYS A 459 71.00 18.30 33.57
C LYS A 459 70.42 17.22 32.65
N ARG A 460 71.20 16.20 32.29
CA ARG A 460 70.75 15.06 31.46
C ARG A 460 69.76 14.18 32.23
N HIS A 461 70.02 13.84 33.49
CA HIS A 461 69.07 13.12 34.35
C HIS A 461 67.74 13.88 34.48
N GLY A 462 67.79 15.19 34.72
CA GLY A 462 66.59 16.02 34.77
C GLY A 462 65.80 16.06 33.46
N ARG A 463 66.45 15.96 32.29
CA ARG A 463 65.77 15.89 30.98
C ARG A 463 65.06 14.55 30.77
N ILE A 464 65.69 13.45 31.15
CA ILE A 464 65.11 12.10 31.05
C ILE A 464 63.88 12.00 31.95
N GLN A 465 63.99 12.42 33.21
CA GLN A 465 62.88 12.42 34.15
C GLN A 465 61.68 13.22 33.63
N ARG A 466 61.90 14.47 33.19
CA ARG A 466 60.83 15.30 32.60
C ARG A 466 60.19 14.69 31.35
N GLY A 467 60.95 13.92 30.57
CA GLY A 467 60.41 13.21 29.40
C GLY A 467 59.47 12.08 29.78
N ILE A 468 59.81 11.32 30.83
CA ILE A 468 59.01 10.21 31.38
C ILE A 468 57.73 10.73 32.02
N ASP A 469 57.84 11.76 32.86
CA ASP A 469 56.67 12.37 33.52
C ASP A 469 55.69 12.88 32.45
N ARG A 470 56.19 13.55 31.41
CA ARG A 470 55.37 14.07 30.31
C ARG A 470 54.62 12.98 29.53
N ILE A 471 55.24 11.84 29.27
CA ILE A 471 54.58 10.74 28.56
C ILE A 471 53.55 10.05 29.48
N THR A 472 53.88 9.89 30.76
CA THR A 472 52.96 9.30 31.76
C THR A 472 51.71 10.15 31.92
N ASP A 473 51.87 11.46 32.03
CA ASP A 473 50.76 12.42 32.09
C ASP A 473 49.90 12.37 30.82
N MET A 474 50.54 12.28 29.65
CA MET A 474 49.83 12.19 28.37
C MET A 474 49.01 10.90 28.26
N LEU A 475 49.54 9.77 28.71
CA LEU A 475 48.81 8.50 28.76
C LEU A 475 47.63 8.54 29.72
N ASN A 476 47.83 9.06 30.92
CA ASN A 476 46.76 9.17 31.91
C ASN A 476 45.64 10.13 31.46
N GLN A 477 46.01 11.24 30.79
CA GLN A 477 45.03 12.18 30.24
C GLN A 477 44.26 11.60 29.05
N LEU A 478 44.91 10.82 28.17
CA LEU A 478 44.22 10.10 27.09
C LEU A 478 43.21 9.08 27.64
N LEU A 479 43.63 8.25 28.59
CA LEU A 479 42.73 7.28 29.23
C LEU A 479 41.55 7.94 29.97
N THR A 480 41.82 9.04 30.67
CA THR A 480 40.77 9.79 31.37
C THR A 480 39.79 10.40 30.38
N SER A 481 40.29 10.95 29.27
CA SER A 481 39.46 11.49 28.19
C SER A 481 38.59 10.42 27.55
N ASP A 482 39.13 9.23 27.28
CA ASP A 482 38.37 8.11 26.70
C ASP A 482 37.32 7.55 27.67
N ARG A 483 37.64 7.47 28.97
CA ARG A 483 36.70 7.00 30.00
C ARG A 483 35.53 7.97 30.18
N VAL A 484 35.81 9.28 30.17
CA VAL A 484 34.81 10.35 30.35
C VAL A 484 33.95 10.56 29.08
N ASP A 485 34.35 9.95 27.96
CA ASP A 485 33.62 9.91 26.70
C ASP A 485 32.63 8.75 26.56
N ASP A 486 32.68 7.78 27.47
CA ASP A 486 31.78 6.65 27.45
C ASP A 486 30.35 7.11 27.76
N GLU A 487 29.43 6.88 26.82
CA GLU A 487 28.00 7.22 26.97
C GLU A 487 27.35 6.42 28.12
N GLY A 488 27.99 5.35 28.59
CA GLY A 488 27.56 4.56 29.76
C GLY A 488 28.19 4.97 31.10
N LEU A 489 29.06 5.99 31.16
CA LEU A 489 29.67 6.43 32.43
C LEU A 489 28.62 7.12 33.32
N VAL A 490 28.19 6.42 34.37
CA VAL A 490 27.33 6.98 35.42
C VAL A 490 28.20 7.49 36.57
N ALA A 491 28.14 8.80 36.85
CA ALA A 491 28.84 9.39 37.99
C ALA A 491 28.24 8.90 39.31
N GLN A 492 29.09 8.52 40.27
CA GLN A 492 28.65 8.07 41.61
C GLN A 492 28.46 9.29 42.51
N ILE A 493 27.29 9.91 42.42
CA ILE A 493 26.97 11.19 43.08
C ILE A 493 26.60 10.97 44.56
N GLU A 494 27.52 11.30 45.46
CA GLU A 494 27.36 11.18 46.92
C GLU A 494 27.60 12.53 47.62
N GLU A 495 27.10 12.70 48.84
CA GLU A 495 27.44 13.89 49.64
C GLU A 495 28.92 13.83 50.06
N ALA A 496 29.70 14.82 49.62
CA ALA A 496 31.11 14.95 49.97
C ALA A 496 31.42 16.38 50.42
N ASP A 497 32.45 16.51 51.28
CA ASP A 497 33.02 17.79 51.68
C ASP A 497 34.01 18.27 50.60
N LEU A 498 33.59 19.28 49.83
CA LEU A 498 34.41 19.83 48.75
C LEU A 498 35.59 20.63 49.27
N THR A 499 35.48 21.20 50.47
CA THR A 499 36.56 21.94 51.11
C THR A 499 37.69 20.96 51.50
N GLU A 500 37.33 19.80 52.06
CA GLU A 500 38.28 18.72 52.36
C GLU A 500 38.92 18.18 51.07
N ALA A 501 38.11 17.90 50.04
CA ALA A 501 38.58 17.39 48.76
C ALA A 501 39.58 18.33 48.07
N CYS A 502 39.30 19.64 48.07
CA CYS A 502 40.22 20.66 47.58
C CYS A 502 41.52 20.67 48.41
N GLY A 503 41.42 20.58 49.74
CA GLY A 503 42.59 20.49 50.62
C GLY A 503 43.49 19.28 50.32
N GLN A 504 42.89 18.11 50.08
CA GLN A 504 43.62 16.90 49.68
C GLN A 504 44.35 17.10 48.35
N VAL A 505 43.69 17.68 47.34
CA VAL A 505 44.33 17.98 46.04
C VAL A 505 45.47 18.98 46.19
N VAL A 506 45.28 20.06 46.96
CA VAL A 506 46.32 21.08 47.19
C VAL A 506 47.54 20.47 47.88
N SER A 507 47.34 19.60 48.88
CA SER A 507 48.44 18.93 49.59
C SER A 507 49.32 18.03 48.71
N GLY A 508 48.75 17.53 47.60
CA GLY A 508 49.46 16.69 46.63
C GLY A 508 50.24 17.48 45.56
N ILE A 509 50.13 18.81 45.51
CA ILE A 509 50.81 19.64 44.52
C ILE A 509 52.19 20.07 45.02
N GLU A 510 53.25 19.81 44.24
CA GLU A 510 54.63 20.18 44.60
C GLU A 510 54.82 21.67 44.92
N SER A 511 54.05 22.54 44.24
CA SER A 511 54.05 24.00 44.44
C SER A 511 52.94 24.51 45.36
N GLN A 512 52.43 23.70 46.30
CA GLN A 512 51.33 24.07 47.20
C GLN A 512 51.50 25.42 47.91
N GLN A 513 52.73 25.83 48.22
CA GLN A 513 53.05 27.13 48.84
C GLN A 513 52.66 28.35 48.00
N ARG A 514 52.40 28.16 46.69
CA ARG A 514 51.87 29.19 45.80
C ARG A 514 50.34 29.17 45.72
N VAL A 515 49.69 28.13 46.24
CA VAL A 515 48.24 28.00 46.22
C VAL A 515 47.68 28.60 47.51
N GLN A 516 46.92 29.68 47.38
CA GLN A 516 46.18 30.28 48.47
C GLN A 516 44.80 29.62 48.54
N PHE A 517 44.67 28.67 49.46
CA PHE A 517 43.39 28.03 49.76
C PHE A 517 43.10 28.22 51.24
N ASN A 518 42.09 29.04 51.56
CA ASN A 518 41.60 29.19 52.92
C ASN A 518 40.26 28.47 53.06
N ALA A 519 40.19 27.56 54.01
CA ALA A 519 39.06 26.67 54.25
C ALA A 519 38.36 27.10 55.55
N ASP A 520 37.64 28.22 55.52
CA ASP A 520 37.03 28.79 56.71
C ASP A 520 35.86 27.91 57.23
N PHE A 521 35.20 27.15 56.36
CA PHE A 521 34.12 26.23 56.69
C PHE A 521 33.98 25.08 55.68
N ALA A 522 33.44 23.95 56.15
CA ALA A 522 33.14 22.78 55.34
C ALA A 522 31.96 23.05 54.40
N ILE A 523 32.19 22.96 53.08
CA ILE A 523 31.13 23.12 52.07
C ILE A 523 30.84 21.75 51.47
N ARG A 524 29.63 21.25 51.74
CA ARG A 524 29.17 19.96 51.23
C ARG A 524 28.36 20.11 49.95
N ALA A 525 28.60 19.19 49.01
CA ALA A 525 27.86 19.08 47.76
C ALA A 525 27.70 17.60 47.36
N ARG A 526 26.70 17.34 46.51
CA ARG A 526 26.51 16.02 45.93
C ARG A 526 27.33 15.89 44.65
N VAL A 527 28.45 15.18 44.71
CA VAL A 527 29.38 14.99 43.59
C VAL A 527 29.97 13.58 43.57
N ASP A 528 30.51 13.17 42.43
CA ASP A 528 31.48 12.08 42.38
C ASP A 528 32.84 12.65 42.80
N ILE A 529 33.28 12.26 44.00
CA ILE A 529 34.48 12.82 44.64
C ILE A 529 35.74 12.62 43.79
N ALA A 530 35.88 11.49 43.10
CA ALA A 530 37.05 11.19 42.30
C ALA A 530 37.08 12.07 41.04
N LEU A 531 35.95 12.21 40.35
CA LEU A 531 35.82 13.09 39.20
C LEU A 531 35.99 14.57 39.60
N PHE A 532 35.47 14.96 40.77
CA PHE A 532 35.66 16.31 41.32
C PHE A 532 37.14 16.63 41.57
N GLN A 533 37.90 15.72 42.19
CA GLN A 533 39.33 15.91 42.42
C GLN A 533 40.11 16.05 41.09
N ILE A 534 39.69 15.35 40.03
CA ILE A 534 40.26 15.51 38.68
C ILE A 534 40.00 16.92 38.14
N VAL A 535 38.80 17.47 38.34
CA VAL A 535 38.48 18.86 37.93
C VAL A 535 39.39 19.85 38.62
N VAL A 536 39.48 19.79 39.95
CA VAL A 536 40.30 20.71 40.76
C VAL A 536 41.78 20.61 40.38
N GLY A 537 42.29 19.38 40.24
CA GLY A 537 43.67 19.13 39.84
C GLY A 537 44.02 19.72 38.47
N ASN A 538 43.15 19.54 37.46
CA ASN A 538 43.37 20.10 36.12
C ASN A 538 43.35 21.63 36.10
N LEU A 539 42.47 22.26 36.89
CA LEU A 539 42.40 23.72 36.97
C LEU A 539 43.60 24.32 37.69
N LEU A 540 44.03 23.73 38.81
CA LEU A 540 45.21 24.18 39.55
C LEU A 540 46.51 23.99 38.75
N ASP A 541 46.66 22.86 38.07
CA ASP A 541 47.81 22.59 37.21
C ASP A 541 47.91 23.62 36.07
N ASN A 542 46.80 23.96 35.42
CA ASN A 542 46.75 25.04 34.45
C ASN A 542 47.13 26.39 35.08
N ALA A 543 46.49 26.78 36.18
CA ALA A 543 46.73 28.06 36.82
C ALA A 543 48.20 28.23 37.25
N LEU A 544 48.82 27.19 37.81
CA LEU A 544 50.22 27.20 38.23
C LEU A 544 51.21 27.25 37.05
N LYS A 545 50.88 26.59 35.94
CA LYS A 545 51.69 26.59 34.70
C LYS A 545 51.69 27.95 33.99
N TYR A 546 50.55 28.63 33.96
CA TYR A 546 50.39 29.88 33.22
C TYR A 546 50.63 31.15 34.07
N SER A 547 50.70 31.01 35.39
CA SER A 547 51.03 32.12 36.31
C SER A 547 52.55 32.36 36.45
N PRO A 548 53.04 33.61 36.45
CA PRO A 548 54.45 33.95 36.67
C PRO A 548 55.04 33.31 37.93
N ALA A 549 56.31 32.90 37.90
CA ALA A 549 56.99 32.31 39.06
C ALA A 549 56.93 33.27 40.27
N GLY A 550 56.42 32.78 41.40
CA GLY A 550 56.24 33.55 42.65
C GLY A 550 54.89 34.24 42.82
N SER A 551 54.03 34.28 41.80
CA SER A 551 52.65 34.75 41.95
C SER A 551 51.76 33.67 42.62
N PRO A 552 50.81 34.09 43.49
CA PRO A 552 49.86 33.18 44.11
C PRO A 552 48.77 32.76 43.11
N VAL A 553 48.25 31.55 43.28
CA VAL A 553 47.02 31.06 42.63
C VAL A 553 45.98 30.90 43.73
N ALA A 554 44.84 31.57 43.62
CA ALA A 554 43.79 31.47 44.63
C ALA A 554 42.80 30.37 44.25
N LEU A 555 42.54 29.45 45.18
CA LEU A 555 41.48 28.46 45.09
C LEU A 555 40.39 28.86 46.08
N SER A 556 39.14 28.90 45.62
CA SER A 556 38.00 29.10 46.52
C SER A 556 36.85 28.18 46.17
N VAL A 557 36.17 27.71 47.21
CA VAL A 557 34.90 27.01 47.11
C VAL A 557 33.85 27.95 47.69
N VAL A 558 32.84 28.31 46.89
CA VAL A 558 31.82 29.27 47.27
C VAL A 558 30.46 28.63 47.08
N GLU A 559 29.68 28.62 48.15
CA GLU A 559 28.30 28.17 48.14
C GLU A 559 27.37 29.31 47.69
N SER A 560 26.43 28.99 46.80
CA SER A 560 25.26 29.82 46.50
C SER A 560 23.98 29.06 46.82
N GLU A 561 22.83 29.73 46.73
CA GLU A 561 21.53 29.16 47.09
C GLU A 561 21.23 27.84 46.36
N ASN A 562 21.64 27.71 45.09
CA ASN A 562 21.31 26.56 44.23
C ASN A 562 22.52 25.75 43.72
N ALA A 563 23.76 26.18 43.98
CA ALA A 563 24.95 25.51 43.46
C ALA A 563 26.17 25.74 44.36
N VAL A 564 27.19 24.91 44.17
CA VAL A 564 28.53 25.16 44.71
C VAL A 564 29.47 25.49 43.55
N HIS A 565 30.24 26.56 43.71
CA HIS A 565 31.19 27.02 42.71
C HIS A 565 32.62 26.76 43.20
N VAL A 566 33.43 26.12 42.35
CA VAL A 566 34.88 26.05 42.53
C VAL A 566 35.51 27.09 41.61
N ARG A 567 36.31 27.99 42.18
CA ARG A 567 36.99 29.04 41.43
C ARG A 567 38.50 28.90 41.59
N VAL A 568 39.21 29.03 40.47
CA VAL A 568 40.67 29.09 40.43
C VAL A 568 41.08 30.38 39.72
N ASP A 569 41.65 31.31 40.48
CA ASP A 569 42.11 32.61 40.01
C ASP A 569 43.63 32.58 39.82
N ASP A 570 44.09 32.88 38.60
CA ASP A 570 45.49 32.88 38.21
C ASP A 570 46.02 34.30 37.89
N HIS A 571 47.34 34.49 37.94
CA HIS A 571 47.97 35.78 37.59
C HIS A 571 48.66 35.73 36.23
N GLY A 572 48.15 34.88 35.32
CA GLY A 572 48.69 34.67 33.98
C GLY A 572 48.44 35.85 33.03
N LYS A 573 48.77 35.65 31.75
CA LYS A 573 48.62 36.68 30.69
C LYS A 573 47.18 36.86 30.20
N GLY A 574 46.22 36.15 30.81
CA GLY A 574 44.86 36.02 30.31
C GLY A 574 44.77 35.11 29.07
N VAL A 575 43.54 34.79 28.65
CA VAL A 575 43.28 34.10 27.37
C VAL A 575 42.77 35.11 26.32
N PRO A 576 43.32 35.10 25.09
CA PRO A 576 42.79 35.89 23.98
C PRO A 576 41.31 35.59 23.70
N GLU A 577 40.52 36.61 23.42
CA GLU A 577 39.06 36.52 23.24
C GLU A 577 38.64 35.54 22.13
N GLU A 578 39.44 35.45 21.07
CA GLU A 578 39.27 34.51 19.95
C GLU A 578 39.36 33.03 20.37
N LEU A 579 40.09 32.73 21.45
CA LEU A 579 40.32 31.37 21.92
C LEU A 579 39.30 30.91 22.95
N VAL A 580 38.60 31.84 23.63
CA VAL A 580 37.71 31.54 24.77
C VAL A 580 36.66 30.46 24.43
N GLN A 581 36.06 30.51 23.24
CA GLN A 581 35.05 29.55 22.81
C GLN A 581 35.61 28.16 22.49
N SER A 582 36.90 28.07 22.12
CA SER A 582 37.54 26.81 21.71
C SER A 582 38.41 26.18 22.81
N LEU A 583 38.68 26.90 23.91
CA LEU A 583 39.50 26.43 25.04
C LEU A 583 39.09 25.08 25.63
N PHE A 584 37.80 24.74 25.56
CA PHE A 584 37.25 23.52 26.13
C PHE A 584 37.12 22.38 25.11
N LEU A 585 37.62 22.55 23.88
CA LEU A 585 37.68 21.50 22.85
C LEU A 585 38.97 20.68 22.97
N ARG A 586 38.95 19.45 22.45
CA ARG A 586 40.11 18.55 22.46
C ARG A 586 41.29 19.11 21.69
N TYR A 587 42.49 18.96 22.26
CA TYR A 587 43.78 19.28 21.64
C TYR A 587 44.00 20.76 21.29
N ILE A 588 43.16 21.66 21.82
CA ILE A 588 43.34 23.10 21.65
C ILE A 588 44.38 23.63 22.66
N ARG A 589 45.30 24.47 22.19
CA ARG A 589 46.31 25.18 23.00
C ARG A 589 46.25 26.66 22.68
N GLY A 590 46.38 27.51 23.71
CA GLY A 590 46.45 28.97 23.52
C GLY A 590 47.72 29.37 22.76
N SER A 591 47.59 30.30 21.81
CA SER A 591 48.67 30.83 20.98
C SER A 591 49.63 31.68 21.82
N SER A 592 50.61 31.04 22.46
CA SER A 592 51.81 31.70 22.97
C SER A 592 52.98 30.72 22.89
N GLN A 593 54.04 31.18 22.23
CA GLN A 593 55.22 30.41 21.83
C GLN A 593 55.80 29.52 22.93
N GLY A 594 55.97 28.24 22.59
CA GLY A 594 57.21 27.51 22.86
C GLY A 594 57.32 26.66 24.11
N ASP A 595 57.14 27.21 25.32
CA ASP A 595 57.86 26.66 26.49
C ASP A 595 57.01 26.00 27.60
N ILE A 596 55.67 26.05 27.54
CA ILE A 596 54.81 25.46 28.60
C ILE A 596 54.28 24.08 28.17
N PRO A 597 54.64 22.97 28.83
CA PRO A 597 54.22 21.61 28.48
C PRO A 597 52.75 21.32 28.85
N GLY A 598 51.99 20.74 27.91
CA GLY A 598 50.61 20.29 28.11
C GLY A 598 50.01 19.61 26.86
N THR A 599 48.99 18.76 27.04
CA THR A 599 48.35 17.95 25.97
C THR A 599 47.11 18.58 25.33
N GLY A 600 46.50 19.59 25.99
CA GLY A 600 45.23 20.19 25.56
C GLY A 600 43.98 19.36 25.91
N LEU A 601 44.07 18.38 26.83
CA LEU A 601 42.92 17.58 27.27
C LEU A 601 42.30 18.03 28.60
N GLY A 602 43.04 18.76 29.45
CA GLY A 602 42.62 19.06 30.82
C GLY A 602 41.31 19.85 30.91
N LEU A 603 41.18 20.96 30.16
CA LEU A 603 39.95 21.78 30.17
C LEU A 603 38.75 21.08 29.51
N TYR A 604 39.01 20.21 28.53
CA TYR A 604 37.99 19.36 27.93
C TYR A 604 37.43 18.36 28.96
N ILE A 605 38.31 17.70 29.73
CA ILE A 605 37.92 16.78 30.82
C ILE A 605 37.13 17.54 31.89
N VAL A 606 37.58 18.74 32.29
CA VAL A 606 36.85 19.60 33.24
C VAL A 606 35.42 19.89 32.77
N ARG A 607 35.26 20.30 31.51
CA ARG A 607 33.93 20.61 30.95
C ARG A 607 33.01 19.39 30.94
N LYS A 608 33.53 18.23 30.51
CA LYS A 608 32.74 17.00 30.41
C LYS A 608 32.34 16.46 31.79
N ILE A 609 33.24 16.52 32.78
CA ILE A 609 32.91 16.17 34.17
C ILE A 609 31.88 17.15 34.74
N ALA A 610 32.01 18.45 34.50
CA ALA A 610 31.00 19.43 34.94
C ALA A 610 29.62 19.11 34.37
N HIS A 611 29.53 18.77 33.07
CA HIS A 611 28.26 18.38 32.44
C HIS A 611 27.70 17.06 33.01
N LEU A 612 28.55 16.07 33.32
CA LEU A 612 28.11 14.84 34.00
C LEU A 612 27.48 15.09 35.37
N HIS A 613 27.84 16.21 36.02
CA HIS A 613 27.26 16.66 37.29
C HIS A 613 26.08 17.64 37.10
N GLY A 614 25.61 17.86 35.86
CA GLY A 614 24.55 18.82 35.54
C GLY A 614 24.99 20.29 35.63
N GLY A 615 26.30 20.54 35.65
CA GLY A 615 26.93 21.83 35.83
C GLY A 615 27.62 22.36 34.58
N GLU A 616 28.31 23.50 34.72
CA GLU A 616 29.02 24.18 33.64
C GLU A 616 30.37 24.73 34.12
N VAL A 617 31.31 24.88 33.19
CA VAL A 617 32.59 25.59 33.40
C VAL A 617 32.60 26.89 32.58
N SER A 618 32.99 27.98 33.21
CA SER A 618 33.12 29.29 32.58
C SER A 618 34.51 29.91 32.84
N LEU A 619 34.89 30.83 31.96
CA LEU A 619 36.07 31.66 32.11
C LEU A 619 35.66 33.11 32.38
N GLU A 620 36.10 33.64 33.50
CA GLU A 620 35.89 35.04 33.89
C GLU A 620 37.23 35.80 33.84
N ARG A 621 37.17 37.11 33.60
CA ARG A 621 38.34 37.99 33.76
C ARG A 621 38.53 38.30 35.24
N ASN A 622 39.75 38.23 35.75
CA ASN A 622 40.04 38.64 37.13
C ASN A 622 40.67 40.04 37.18
N ALA A 623 40.71 40.63 38.39
CA ALA A 623 41.16 41.99 38.63
C ALA A 623 42.66 42.21 38.33
N HIS A 624 43.44 41.14 38.15
CA HIS A 624 44.89 41.17 37.99
C HIS A 624 45.36 40.95 36.54
N GLY A 625 44.43 40.87 35.59
CA GLY A 625 44.72 40.64 34.17
C GLY A 625 44.97 39.18 33.78
N GLY A 626 44.81 38.25 34.72
CA GLY A 626 44.83 36.81 34.49
C GLY A 626 43.44 36.22 34.26
N CYS A 627 43.28 34.93 34.53
CA CYS A 627 42.02 34.21 34.33
C CYS A 627 41.41 33.71 35.64
N CYS A 628 40.07 33.65 35.68
CA CYS A 628 39.29 32.97 36.71
C CYS A 628 38.49 31.84 36.06
N PHE A 629 38.89 30.59 36.30
CA PHE A 629 38.09 29.45 35.89
C PHE A 629 37.06 29.14 36.99
N ARG A 630 35.77 29.13 36.64
CA ARG A 630 34.69 28.78 37.55
C ARG A 630 34.01 27.50 37.07
N VAL A 631 33.91 26.50 37.93
CA VAL A 631 33.10 25.30 37.70
C VAL A 631 31.93 25.31 38.67
N THR A 632 30.73 25.07 38.14
CA THR A 632 29.48 25.08 38.90
C THR A 632 28.96 23.67 39.06
N PHE A 633 28.65 23.26 40.29
CA PHE A 633 28.02 21.99 40.63
C PHE A 633 26.64 22.28 41.26
N PRO A 634 25.51 21.95 40.60
CA PRO A 634 24.19 22.23 41.13
C PRO A 634 23.87 21.36 42.36
N ARG A 635 23.13 21.92 43.33
CA ARG A 635 22.76 21.20 44.58
C ARG A 635 21.66 20.17 44.40
N GLN A 636 20.82 20.38 43.39
CA GLN A 636 19.85 19.39 42.93
C GLN A 636 20.19 19.05 41.49
N PRO A 637 20.22 17.76 41.10
CA PRO A 637 20.40 17.41 39.69
C PRO A 637 19.26 18.04 38.90
N VAL A 638 19.61 18.83 37.87
CA VAL A 638 18.62 19.34 36.91
C VAL A 638 18.03 18.12 36.22
N ALA A 639 16.71 17.91 36.38
CA ALA A 639 15.99 16.91 35.59
C ALA A 639 16.13 17.25 34.11
N ASP A 640 16.74 16.33 33.35
CA ASP A 640 16.86 16.25 31.90
C ASP A 640 16.67 17.56 31.12
N SER A 641 17.78 18.17 30.73
CA SER A 641 17.80 19.00 29.52
C SER A 641 18.36 18.16 28.37
N PRO A 642 17.62 17.96 27.27
CA PRO A 642 18.10 17.20 26.12
C PRO A 642 19.28 17.95 25.46
N ASN A 643 20.37 17.23 25.21
CA ASN A 643 21.57 17.72 24.52
C ASN A 643 21.22 18.52 23.24
N PRO A 644 21.94 19.60 22.92
CA PRO A 644 21.97 20.17 21.58
C PRO A 644 22.74 19.29 20.57
#